data_AF-A0A1S2FZI4-F1
#
_entry.id   AF-A0A1S2FZI4-F1
#
_cell.length_a   1.000
_cell.length_b   1.000
_cell.length_c   1.000
_cell.angle_alpha   90.00
_cell.angle_beta   90.00
_cell.angle_gamma   90.00
#
_symmetry.space_group_name_H-M   'P 1'
#
loop_
_entity.id
_entity.type
_entity.pdbx_description
1 polymer ?
#
loop_
_entity_poly.entity_id
_entity_poly.type
_entity_poly.pdbx_seq_one_letter_code
_entity_poly.pdbx_strand_id
1 'polypeptide(L)'
;MSQPLFKKVAFIGLGLIGSSLARVIVAEKLATTIVASTRSQKTLEDAKSLGLIQEGFSDPVEAVKGADLVVLALPVRATQKVLEQIKPYLSETTIVTDVGSTKGNVVDAAKAVFGEDLPAGFVPGHPIAGSEHTGVHAGKVDLFANHKVILTPLPTSAEWAVEKLIQLWSAAKAEVICMDVAKHDEVLAHTSHLPHLMAFNLVEQLANREDNLDIFRYAAGGFRDFSRIAASDPQMWHDIFFANKTAILNAVDGFEKQLTVLRKLIENEDSHALMGLLGHAQAARQHFNHMLAKKPLMEKNKVTQQFSILPGNKAFKGKFTVPGDKSVSHRSIMFGAIAEGTTHVTGFLEGEDALATLQAFRDMGVSIEGPKNGEVTIHGVGMHGLKAPASALYMGNSGTSMRLLSGMLSAQKFDSVMTGDASLSKRPMERIAKPLRLMGAQIQTTGEKGTPPVSITGGQQLKGIQYDLPMASAQVKSGILLAGLWAEGETSVTEPEPTRDHTERMLRAFGYDVKTEGNKISLVGGGKLVGTNIRVPSDISSAAFFMVGAAITEGADVVLEAVGINPTRTGVIEILKQMGADLSVENERIAGGEPIADIHIKGSRTLKGIHMPEDQVPLAIDEFPALFIAAACAEGQTVLTGAAELRVKESDRIQVMADGLKIMGIDCTPTEDGIIIEGKGKSGDWSPIFAGGEIESHHDHRIAMSFSMAGLRTSGPITIHGTETVATSFPTFTELANRAGLTIEVSQ
;
A
#
# COMPACT_ATOMS: atom_id res chain seq x y z
N MET A 1 -4.28 40.96 -10.65
CA MET A 1 -5.08 39.97 -11.39
C MET A 1 -4.10 39.20 -12.26
N SER A 2 -3.96 37.89 -12.05
CA SER A 2 -3.11 37.04 -12.90
C SER A 2 -3.60 37.10 -14.35
N GLN A 3 -2.69 37.17 -15.32
CA GLN A 3 -3.07 37.05 -16.72
C GLN A 3 -3.72 35.67 -16.97
N PRO A 4 -4.77 35.58 -17.79
CA PRO A 4 -5.38 34.30 -18.14
C PRO A 4 -4.37 33.40 -18.84
N LEU A 5 -4.49 32.09 -18.62
CA LEU A 5 -3.56 31.06 -19.12
C LEU A 5 -3.45 31.07 -20.66
N PHE A 6 -4.58 31.38 -21.33
CA PHE A 6 -4.69 31.54 -22.78
C PHE A 6 -5.36 32.87 -23.12
N LYS A 7 -5.02 33.49 -24.25
CA LYS A 7 -5.78 34.64 -24.78
C LYS A 7 -6.97 34.13 -25.59
N LYS A 8 -6.75 33.18 -26.50
CA LYS A 8 -7.81 32.58 -27.32
C LYS A 8 -7.73 31.05 -27.33
N VAL A 9 -8.84 30.40 -26.98
CA VAL A 9 -9.04 28.95 -27.06
C VAL A 9 -10.05 28.64 -28.16
N ALA A 10 -9.69 27.74 -29.07
CA ALA A 10 -10.55 27.27 -30.15
C ALA A 10 -10.90 25.78 -29.96
N PHE A 11 -12.19 25.48 -29.83
CA PHE A 11 -12.70 24.10 -29.82
C PHE A 11 -13.11 23.67 -31.22
N ILE A 12 -12.55 22.57 -31.73
CA ILE A 12 -13.04 21.94 -32.97
C ILE A 12 -13.85 20.72 -32.58
N GLY A 13 -15.17 20.86 -32.63
CA GLY A 13 -16.13 19.98 -31.98
C GLY A 13 -16.50 20.48 -30.57
N LEU A 14 -17.79 20.39 -30.23
CA LEU A 14 -18.32 20.87 -28.94
C LEU A 14 -19.39 19.92 -28.39
N GLY A 15 -19.03 18.64 -28.31
CA GLY A 15 -19.81 17.61 -27.63
C GLY A 15 -19.64 17.66 -26.10
N LEU A 16 -19.93 16.54 -25.41
CA LEU A 16 -19.86 16.43 -23.94
C LEU A 16 -18.51 16.92 -23.37
N ILE A 17 -17.40 16.40 -23.90
CA ILE A 17 -16.06 16.70 -23.38
C ILE A 17 -15.67 18.16 -23.68
N GLY A 18 -15.83 18.59 -24.94
CA GLY A 18 -15.49 19.95 -25.35
C GLY A 18 -16.29 21.01 -24.61
N SER A 19 -17.61 20.81 -24.45
CA SER A 19 -18.47 21.75 -23.72
C SER A 19 -18.17 21.76 -22.21
N SER A 20 -17.84 20.61 -21.63
CA SER A 20 -17.42 20.52 -20.22
C SER A 20 -16.11 21.26 -19.97
N LEU A 21 -15.12 21.09 -20.86
CA LEU A 21 -13.85 21.81 -20.73
C LEU A 21 -14.03 23.32 -20.95
N ALA A 22 -14.89 23.73 -21.89
CA ALA A 22 -15.25 25.14 -22.05
C ALA A 22 -15.87 25.72 -20.77
N ARG A 23 -16.75 24.97 -20.07
CA ARG A 23 -17.31 25.38 -18.77
C ARG A 23 -16.23 25.58 -17.71
N VAL A 24 -15.23 24.69 -17.63
CA VAL A 24 -14.09 24.85 -16.73
C VAL A 24 -13.31 26.12 -17.04
N ILE A 25 -12.98 26.34 -18.33
CA ILE A 25 -12.22 27.53 -18.75
C ILE A 25 -12.97 28.83 -18.41
N VAL A 26 -14.30 28.86 -18.56
CA VAL A 26 -15.13 30.01 -18.16
C VAL A 26 -15.13 30.18 -16.63
N ALA A 27 -15.39 29.10 -15.88
CA ALA A 27 -15.50 29.14 -14.42
C ALA A 27 -14.20 29.60 -13.75
N GLU A 28 -13.07 29.07 -14.21
CA GLU A 28 -11.73 29.34 -13.67
C GLU A 28 -11.04 30.53 -14.37
N LYS A 29 -11.73 31.19 -15.31
CA LYS A 29 -11.24 32.36 -16.08
C LYS A 29 -9.88 32.12 -16.75
N LEU A 30 -9.71 30.93 -17.33
CA LEU A 30 -8.44 30.49 -17.92
C LEU A 30 -8.19 31.07 -19.31
N ALA A 31 -9.20 31.64 -19.96
CA ALA A 31 -9.07 32.26 -21.28
C ALA A 31 -9.79 33.60 -21.39
N THR A 32 -9.24 34.52 -22.18
CA THR A 32 -9.93 35.79 -22.53
C THR A 32 -11.05 35.56 -23.55
N THR A 33 -10.82 34.67 -24.51
CA THR A 33 -11.77 34.37 -25.60
C THR A 33 -11.82 32.88 -25.87
N ILE A 34 -13.03 32.35 -26.01
CA ILE A 34 -13.34 30.97 -26.33
C ILE A 34 -14.23 30.98 -27.58
N VAL A 35 -13.79 30.26 -28.60
CA VAL A 35 -14.54 30.06 -29.84
C VAL A 35 -14.70 28.58 -30.12
N ALA A 36 -15.72 28.22 -30.90
CA ALA A 36 -15.90 26.84 -31.33
C ALA A 36 -16.26 26.73 -32.81
N SER A 37 -15.86 25.62 -33.41
CA SER A 37 -16.36 25.18 -34.71
C SER A 37 -17.04 23.83 -34.61
N THR A 38 -18.23 23.71 -35.18
CA THR A 38 -18.97 22.44 -35.32
C THR A 38 -19.90 22.52 -36.53
N ARG A 39 -20.28 21.35 -37.06
CA ARG A 39 -21.21 21.23 -38.20
C ARG A 39 -22.65 21.64 -37.84
N SER A 40 -23.00 21.60 -36.56
CA SER A 40 -24.36 21.87 -36.08
C SER A 40 -24.51 23.34 -35.68
N GLN A 41 -25.23 24.10 -36.50
CA GLN A 41 -25.55 25.50 -36.20
C GLN A 41 -26.28 25.65 -34.86
N LYS A 42 -27.23 24.76 -34.58
CA LYS A 42 -27.95 24.70 -33.31
C LYS A 42 -27.01 24.54 -32.12
N THR A 43 -25.97 23.72 -32.24
CA THR A 43 -24.98 23.52 -31.15
C THR A 43 -24.17 24.79 -30.88
N LEU A 44 -23.86 25.59 -31.90
CA LEU A 44 -23.18 26.88 -31.73
C LEU A 44 -24.09 27.91 -31.05
N GLU A 45 -25.36 27.96 -31.43
CA GLU A 45 -26.37 28.84 -30.82
C GLU A 45 -26.61 28.47 -29.35
N ASP A 46 -26.75 27.18 -29.05
CA ASP A 46 -26.87 26.65 -27.70
C ASP A 46 -25.62 27.00 -26.86
N ALA A 47 -24.42 26.81 -27.42
CA ALA A 47 -23.18 27.14 -26.71
C ALA A 47 -23.03 28.63 -26.40
N LYS A 48 -23.44 29.51 -27.33
CA LYS A 48 -23.48 30.97 -27.13
C LYS A 48 -24.49 31.35 -26.06
N SER A 49 -25.71 30.80 -26.10
CA SER A 49 -26.74 31.09 -25.11
C SER A 49 -26.37 30.62 -23.70
N LEU A 50 -25.62 29.52 -23.60
CA LEU A 50 -25.03 29.03 -22.36
C LEU A 50 -23.78 29.81 -21.90
N GLY A 51 -23.32 30.80 -22.67
CA GLY A 51 -22.14 31.62 -22.34
C GLY A 51 -20.80 30.88 -22.43
N LEU A 52 -20.74 29.76 -23.15
CA LEU A 52 -19.53 28.92 -23.25
C LEU A 52 -18.54 29.45 -24.27
N ILE A 53 -19.04 30.12 -25.31
CA ILE A 53 -18.24 30.68 -26.41
C ILE A 53 -18.72 32.10 -26.72
N GLN A 54 -17.80 32.97 -27.14
CA GLN A 54 -18.16 34.29 -27.64
C GLN A 54 -18.57 34.20 -29.11
N GLU A 55 -17.86 33.41 -29.91
CA GLU A 55 -18.10 33.25 -31.34
C GLU A 55 -18.08 31.78 -31.76
N GLY A 56 -18.87 31.47 -32.79
CA GLY A 56 -19.07 30.13 -33.31
C GLY A 56 -18.98 30.13 -34.82
N PHE A 57 -18.25 29.17 -35.39
CA PHE A 57 -17.92 29.12 -36.82
C PHE A 57 -18.32 27.77 -37.45
N SER A 58 -18.88 27.80 -38.65
CA SER A 58 -19.11 26.58 -39.43
C SER A 58 -17.81 26.02 -40.04
N ASP A 59 -16.82 26.89 -40.27
CA ASP A 59 -15.49 26.54 -40.77
C ASP A 59 -14.45 26.50 -39.63
N PRO A 60 -13.73 25.38 -39.42
CA PRO A 60 -12.68 25.29 -38.41
C PRO A 60 -11.52 26.28 -38.64
N VAL A 61 -11.26 26.70 -39.88
CA VAL A 61 -10.20 27.67 -40.20
C VAL A 61 -10.43 29.01 -39.51
N GLU A 62 -11.67 29.52 -39.51
CA GLU A 62 -11.99 30.79 -38.86
C GLU A 62 -11.85 30.72 -37.34
N ALA A 63 -12.16 29.57 -36.74
CA ALA A 63 -12.01 29.38 -35.30
C ALA A 63 -10.54 29.45 -34.84
N VAL A 64 -9.61 28.83 -35.58
CA VAL A 64 -8.21 28.68 -35.14
C VAL A 64 -7.34 29.93 -35.32
N LYS A 65 -7.73 30.89 -36.17
CA LYS A 65 -6.91 32.09 -36.44
C LYS A 65 -6.60 32.84 -35.14
N GLY A 66 -5.32 32.96 -34.81
CA GLY A 66 -4.85 33.62 -33.60
C GLY A 66 -5.17 32.90 -32.29
N ALA A 67 -5.47 31.59 -32.33
CA ALA A 67 -5.66 30.78 -31.13
C ALA A 67 -4.31 30.38 -30.49
N ASP A 68 -4.24 30.48 -29.16
CA ASP A 68 -3.11 29.97 -28.38
C ASP A 68 -3.29 28.48 -28.05
N LEU A 69 -4.54 28.03 -27.97
CA LEU A 69 -4.89 26.63 -27.71
C LEU A 69 -5.99 26.19 -28.68
N VAL A 70 -5.75 25.09 -29.38
CA VAL A 70 -6.73 24.37 -30.19
C VAL A 70 -7.02 23.03 -29.55
N VAL A 71 -8.29 22.78 -29.22
CA VAL A 71 -8.76 21.51 -28.65
C VAL A 71 -9.57 20.76 -29.69
N LEU A 72 -9.05 19.62 -30.14
CA LEU A 72 -9.72 18.71 -31.08
C LEU A 72 -10.68 17.79 -30.32
N ALA A 73 -11.95 18.19 -30.21
CA ALA A 73 -13.03 17.47 -29.54
C ALA A 73 -13.99 16.85 -30.56
N LEU A 74 -13.41 16.05 -31.46
CA LEU A 74 -14.05 15.42 -32.61
C LEU A 74 -13.71 13.92 -32.66
N PRO A 75 -14.47 13.10 -33.41
CA PRO A 75 -14.14 11.70 -33.61
C PRO A 75 -12.73 11.55 -34.19
N VAL A 76 -11.91 10.67 -33.62
CA VAL A 76 -10.47 10.56 -33.93
C VAL A 76 -10.17 10.33 -35.42
N ARG A 77 -11.09 9.73 -36.19
CA ARG A 77 -10.96 9.54 -37.64
C ARG A 77 -11.05 10.84 -38.45
N ALA A 78 -11.63 11.89 -37.89
CA ALA A 78 -11.73 13.20 -38.54
C ALA A 78 -10.51 14.10 -38.25
N THR A 79 -9.60 13.69 -37.37
CA THR A 79 -8.43 14.48 -36.95
C THR A 79 -7.56 14.89 -38.12
N GLN A 80 -7.15 13.96 -38.99
CA GLN A 80 -6.25 14.27 -40.11
C GLN A 80 -6.82 15.37 -41.01
N LYS A 81 -8.06 15.19 -41.48
CA LYS A 81 -8.73 16.16 -42.37
C LYS A 81 -8.83 17.56 -41.75
N VAL A 82 -9.08 17.64 -40.44
CA VAL A 82 -9.14 18.93 -39.75
C VAL A 82 -7.74 19.54 -39.63
N LEU A 83 -6.74 18.75 -39.26
CA LEU A 83 -5.35 19.21 -39.19
C LEU A 83 -4.85 19.75 -40.54
N GLU A 84 -5.19 19.08 -41.66
CA GLU A 84 -4.87 19.55 -43.03
C GLU A 84 -5.46 20.94 -43.31
N GLN A 85 -6.70 21.18 -42.87
CA GLN A 85 -7.39 22.46 -43.07
C GLN A 85 -6.80 23.57 -42.22
N ILE A 86 -6.48 23.30 -40.95
CA ILE A 86 -6.07 24.34 -40.00
C ILE A 86 -4.57 24.61 -40.02
N LYS A 87 -3.73 23.67 -40.48
CA LYS A 87 -2.25 23.77 -40.50
C LYS A 87 -1.74 25.14 -40.97
N PRO A 88 -2.22 25.73 -42.09
CA PRO A 88 -1.71 27.01 -42.59
C PRO A 88 -1.97 28.21 -41.66
N TYR A 89 -2.83 28.06 -40.66
CA TYR A 89 -3.30 29.14 -39.78
C TYR A 89 -2.86 28.97 -38.32
N LEU A 90 -2.09 27.92 -38.02
CA LEU A 90 -1.49 27.71 -36.70
C LEU A 90 -0.18 28.49 -36.60
N SER A 91 0.05 29.13 -35.46
CA SER A 91 1.34 29.74 -35.15
C SER A 91 2.28 28.73 -34.50
N GLU A 92 3.59 29.00 -34.50
CA GLU A 92 4.60 28.14 -33.86
C GLU A 92 4.37 27.98 -32.34
N THR A 93 3.69 28.94 -31.71
CA THR A 93 3.37 28.93 -30.28
C THR A 93 1.95 28.41 -29.98
N THR A 94 1.19 27.99 -30.98
CA THR A 94 -0.15 27.43 -30.78
C THR A 94 -0.05 26.02 -30.20
N ILE A 95 -0.69 25.79 -29.06
CA ILE A 95 -0.87 24.44 -28.49
C ILE A 95 -2.00 23.75 -29.24
N VAL A 96 -1.78 22.51 -29.65
CA VAL A 96 -2.80 21.64 -30.23
C VAL A 96 -2.88 20.37 -29.40
N THR A 97 -4.04 20.16 -28.78
CA THR A 97 -4.37 18.95 -28.02
C THR A 97 -5.63 18.33 -28.57
N ASP A 98 -5.78 17.03 -28.39
CA ASP A 98 -7.05 16.34 -28.61
C ASP A 98 -7.64 15.84 -27.29
N VAL A 99 -8.83 15.25 -27.36
CA VAL A 99 -9.50 14.59 -26.23
C VAL A 99 -10.01 13.18 -26.61
N GLY A 100 -9.48 12.61 -27.69
CA GLY A 100 -9.89 11.32 -28.24
C GLY A 100 -9.38 10.14 -27.42
N SER A 101 -10.08 9.00 -27.54
CA SER A 101 -9.82 7.81 -26.72
C SER A 101 -8.61 6.96 -27.14
N THR A 102 -7.94 7.35 -28.22
CA THR A 102 -6.80 6.62 -28.84
C THR A 102 -5.75 7.63 -29.29
N LYS A 103 -4.46 7.34 -29.09
CA LYS A 103 -3.36 8.30 -29.30
C LYS A 103 -2.51 7.99 -30.52
N GLY A 104 -2.26 6.71 -30.84
CA GLY A 104 -1.43 6.32 -31.98
C GLY A 104 -1.96 6.91 -33.29
N ASN A 105 -3.24 6.70 -33.58
CA ASN A 105 -3.89 7.23 -34.77
C ASN A 105 -3.96 8.77 -34.83
N VAL A 106 -4.07 9.45 -33.68
CA VAL A 106 -4.06 10.92 -33.61
C VAL A 106 -2.67 11.45 -33.94
N VAL A 107 -1.62 10.79 -33.45
CA VAL A 107 -0.22 11.12 -33.75
C VAL A 107 0.09 10.80 -35.20
N ASP A 108 -0.34 9.65 -35.73
CA ASP A 108 -0.16 9.28 -37.14
C ASP A 108 -0.86 10.27 -38.07
N ALA A 109 -2.08 10.69 -37.72
CA ALA A 109 -2.80 11.74 -38.44
C ALA A 109 -2.05 13.07 -38.43
N ALA A 110 -1.44 13.44 -37.30
CA ALA A 110 -0.60 14.65 -37.23
C ALA A 110 0.67 14.49 -38.08
N LYS A 111 1.33 13.33 -38.05
CA LYS A 111 2.54 13.06 -38.85
C LYS A 111 2.26 13.09 -40.35
N ALA A 112 1.11 12.58 -40.79
CA ALA A 112 0.68 12.67 -42.18
C ALA A 112 0.54 14.12 -42.67
N VAL A 113 0.27 15.06 -41.76
CA VAL A 113 0.02 16.48 -42.07
C VAL A 113 1.24 17.35 -41.88
N PHE A 114 1.98 17.19 -40.78
CA PHE A 114 3.12 18.02 -40.40
C PHE A 114 4.48 17.39 -40.74
N GLY A 115 4.53 16.08 -40.99
CA GLY A 115 5.77 15.31 -41.11
C GLY A 115 6.20 14.70 -39.77
N GLU A 116 7.39 14.09 -39.73
CA GLU A 116 7.93 13.48 -38.51
C GLU A 116 8.30 14.50 -37.43
N ASP A 117 8.67 15.73 -37.84
CA ASP A 117 8.94 16.84 -36.94
C ASP A 117 7.63 17.57 -36.60
N LEU A 118 6.91 17.03 -35.60
CA LEU A 118 5.62 17.57 -35.18
C LEU A 118 5.80 18.92 -34.46
N PRO A 119 4.81 19.84 -34.56
CA PRO A 119 4.88 21.15 -33.91
C PRO A 119 5.17 21.04 -32.41
N ALA A 120 6.00 21.95 -31.90
CA ALA A 120 6.39 21.96 -30.47
C ALA A 120 5.20 22.08 -29.51
N GLY A 121 4.10 22.70 -29.95
CA GLY A 121 2.84 22.82 -29.21
C GLY A 121 1.90 21.61 -29.33
N PHE A 122 2.24 20.56 -30.08
CA PHE A 122 1.39 19.39 -30.23
C PHE A 122 1.55 18.44 -29.03
N VAL A 123 0.50 18.33 -28.22
CA VAL A 123 0.47 17.48 -27.03
C VAL A 123 -0.87 16.74 -26.99
N PRO A 124 -0.95 15.47 -27.44
CA PRO A 124 -2.18 14.71 -27.39
C PRO A 124 -2.65 14.44 -25.95
N GLY A 125 -3.97 14.36 -25.77
CA GLY A 125 -4.60 14.24 -24.46
C GLY A 125 -5.85 13.36 -24.47
N HIS A 126 -6.12 12.67 -23.37
CA HIS A 126 -7.30 11.82 -23.22
C HIS A 126 -7.88 11.97 -21.80
N PRO A 127 -8.98 12.72 -21.64
CA PRO A 127 -9.73 12.73 -20.39
C PRO A 127 -10.51 11.42 -20.22
N ILE A 128 -10.24 10.67 -19.17
CA ILE A 128 -10.97 9.44 -18.83
C ILE A 128 -12.23 9.82 -18.04
N ALA A 129 -13.15 10.48 -18.72
CA ALA A 129 -14.43 10.88 -18.19
C ALA A 129 -15.50 10.74 -19.29
N GLY A 130 -16.72 10.40 -18.91
CA GLY A 130 -17.79 10.17 -19.86
C GLY A 130 -19.15 10.07 -19.19
N SER A 131 -20.20 10.18 -19.99
CA SER A 131 -21.60 10.06 -19.60
C SER A 131 -22.36 9.39 -20.75
N GLU A 132 -23.41 8.65 -20.42
CA GLU A 132 -24.39 8.13 -21.38
C GLU A 132 -25.14 9.25 -22.13
N HIS A 133 -25.07 10.49 -21.63
CA HIS A 133 -25.66 11.66 -22.27
C HIS A 133 -24.68 12.38 -23.18
N THR A 134 -25.13 12.71 -24.40
CA THR A 134 -24.32 13.34 -25.44
C THR A 134 -24.72 14.80 -25.69
N GLY A 135 -23.79 15.59 -26.23
CA GLY A 135 -24.06 16.95 -26.73
C GLY A 135 -23.71 18.08 -25.74
N VAL A 136 -23.92 19.33 -26.17
CA VAL A 136 -23.48 20.53 -25.44
C VAL A 136 -24.17 20.68 -24.07
N HIS A 137 -25.46 20.36 -23.99
CA HIS A 137 -26.26 20.43 -22.76
C HIS A 137 -25.90 19.36 -21.73
N ALA A 138 -25.32 18.24 -22.17
CA ALA A 138 -24.83 17.19 -21.28
C ALA A 138 -23.53 17.58 -20.57
N GLY A 139 -22.85 18.64 -21.03
CA GLY A 139 -21.59 19.09 -20.46
C GLY A 139 -21.73 19.60 -19.03
N LYS A 140 -20.79 19.21 -18.16
CA LYS A 140 -20.76 19.61 -16.74
C LYS A 140 -19.40 20.21 -16.39
N VAL A 141 -19.39 21.22 -15.52
CA VAL A 141 -18.15 21.88 -15.09
C VAL A 141 -17.27 20.94 -14.24
N ASP A 142 -17.89 20.02 -13.52
CA ASP A 142 -17.25 19.05 -12.62
C ASP A 142 -17.06 17.67 -13.27
N LEU A 143 -17.27 17.53 -14.59
CA LEU A 143 -17.17 16.24 -15.29
C LEU A 143 -15.82 15.55 -15.07
N PHE A 144 -14.74 16.34 -14.99
CA PHE A 144 -13.37 15.83 -14.86
C PHE A 144 -12.88 15.78 -13.42
N ALA A 145 -13.67 16.27 -12.45
CA ALA A 145 -13.26 16.30 -11.06
C ALA A 145 -13.03 14.87 -10.56
N ASN A 146 -11.88 14.63 -9.93
CA ASN A 146 -11.44 13.31 -9.45
C ASN A 146 -11.33 12.22 -10.54
N HIS A 147 -11.35 12.61 -11.82
CA HIS A 147 -11.10 11.72 -12.94
C HIS A 147 -9.68 11.93 -13.46
N LYS A 148 -9.14 10.93 -14.16
CA LYS A 148 -7.80 10.99 -14.74
C LYS A 148 -7.82 11.65 -16.10
N VAL A 149 -6.80 12.45 -16.38
CA VAL A 149 -6.50 12.93 -17.73
C VAL A 149 -5.10 12.45 -18.08
N ILE A 150 -4.99 11.71 -19.18
CA ILE A 150 -3.71 11.27 -19.71
C ILE A 150 -3.22 12.28 -20.74
N LEU A 151 -2.04 12.86 -20.52
CA LEU A 151 -1.29 13.54 -21.57
C LEU A 151 -0.25 12.57 -22.12
N THR A 152 0.01 12.64 -23.43
CA THR A 152 1.08 11.86 -24.07
C THR A 152 2.09 12.78 -24.75
N PRO A 153 2.94 13.49 -23.98
CA PRO A 153 3.99 14.32 -24.55
C PRO A 153 4.87 13.51 -25.51
N LEU A 154 5.24 14.13 -26.62
CA LEU A 154 6.14 13.56 -27.62
C LEU A 154 7.54 14.13 -27.44
N PRO A 155 8.59 13.51 -28.02
CA PRO A 155 9.94 14.08 -27.99
C PRO A 155 10.03 15.50 -28.58
N THR A 156 9.13 15.86 -29.49
CA THR A 156 9.02 17.21 -30.06
C THR A 156 8.18 18.16 -29.21
N SER A 157 7.36 17.65 -28.28
CA SER A 157 6.51 18.49 -27.42
C SER A 157 7.36 19.32 -26.47
N ALA A 158 7.21 20.64 -26.51
CA ALA A 158 7.94 21.52 -25.63
C ALA A 158 7.34 21.54 -24.21
N GLU A 159 8.21 21.65 -23.20
CA GLU A 159 7.83 21.65 -21.78
C GLU A 159 6.76 22.71 -21.46
N TRP A 160 6.89 23.91 -22.03
CA TRP A 160 5.92 25.00 -21.80
C TRP A 160 4.49 24.65 -22.25
N ALA A 161 4.34 23.82 -23.28
CA ALA A 161 3.02 23.40 -23.77
C ALA A 161 2.40 22.35 -22.85
N VAL A 162 3.22 21.39 -22.41
CA VAL A 162 2.82 20.34 -21.47
C VAL A 162 2.42 20.95 -20.12
N GLU A 163 3.22 21.88 -19.58
CA GLU A 163 2.92 22.57 -18.31
C GLU A 163 1.60 23.34 -18.36
N LYS A 164 1.32 24.06 -19.46
CA LYS A 164 0.05 24.77 -19.64
C LYS A 164 -1.14 23.82 -19.67
N LEU A 165 -1.02 22.66 -20.30
CA LEU A 165 -2.08 21.65 -20.30
C LEU A 165 -2.25 20.99 -18.93
N ILE A 166 -1.17 20.74 -18.19
CA ILE A 166 -1.25 20.29 -16.79
C ILE A 166 -2.03 21.32 -15.97
N GLN A 167 -1.71 22.60 -16.08
CA GLN A 167 -2.44 23.66 -15.36
C GLN A 167 -3.92 23.72 -15.75
N LEU A 168 -4.24 23.59 -17.04
CA LEU A 168 -5.62 23.55 -17.54
C LEU A 168 -6.42 22.40 -16.91
N TRP A 169 -5.87 21.18 -16.92
CA TRP A 169 -6.55 20.00 -16.41
C TRP A 169 -6.55 19.93 -14.87
N SER A 170 -5.53 20.47 -14.20
CA SER A 170 -5.55 20.65 -12.74
C SER A 170 -6.63 21.64 -12.30
N ALA A 171 -6.86 22.71 -13.07
CA ALA A 171 -7.97 23.63 -12.81
C ALA A 171 -9.35 22.96 -13.00
N ALA A 172 -9.44 21.94 -13.86
CA ALA A 172 -10.60 21.06 -13.96
C ALA A 172 -10.75 20.06 -12.80
N LYS A 173 -9.86 20.12 -11.80
CA LYS A 173 -9.74 19.18 -10.67
C LYS A 173 -9.50 17.72 -11.12
N ALA A 174 -8.85 17.56 -12.28
CA ALA A 174 -8.47 16.25 -12.80
C ALA A 174 -7.08 15.82 -12.31
N GLU A 175 -6.90 14.50 -12.12
CA GLU A 175 -5.59 13.90 -11.88
C GLU A 175 -4.85 13.77 -13.22
N VAL A 176 -3.86 14.62 -13.46
CA VAL A 176 -3.09 14.60 -14.71
C VAL A 176 -1.95 13.60 -14.61
N ILE A 177 -1.88 12.69 -15.57
CA ILE A 177 -0.81 11.70 -15.69
C ILE A 177 -0.19 11.76 -17.08
N CYS A 178 1.12 11.54 -17.17
CA CYS A 178 1.84 11.49 -18.44
C CYS A 178 2.29 10.06 -18.74
N MET A 179 2.16 9.62 -19.99
CA MET A 179 2.71 8.35 -20.46
C MET A 179 2.95 8.38 -21.98
N ASP A 180 3.72 7.42 -22.48
CA ASP A 180 3.96 7.28 -23.92
C ASP A 180 2.70 6.87 -24.68
N VAL A 181 2.64 7.26 -25.95
CA VAL A 181 1.53 6.96 -26.88
C VAL A 181 1.23 5.46 -26.96
N ALA A 182 2.27 4.65 -27.18
CA ALA A 182 2.11 3.20 -27.27
C ALA A 182 1.61 2.60 -25.94
N LYS A 183 2.08 3.14 -24.81
CA LYS A 183 1.66 2.67 -23.50
C LYS A 183 0.21 3.02 -23.20
N HIS A 184 -0.21 4.24 -23.56
CA HIS A 184 -1.60 4.66 -23.47
C HIS A 184 -2.51 3.66 -24.20
N ASP A 185 -2.25 3.43 -25.48
CA ASP A 185 -3.11 2.60 -26.31
C ASP A 185 -3.14 1.14 -25.82
N GLU A 186 -2.01 0.60 -25.35
CA GLU A 186 -1.95 -0.72 -24.70
C GLU A 186 -2.81 -0.79 -23.42
N VAL A 187 -2.69 0.20 -22.53
CA VAL A 187 -3.42 0.22 -21.25
C VAL A 187 -4.92 0.36 -21.48
N LEU A 188 -5.34 1.25 -22.39
CA LEU A 188 -6.75 1.47 -22.69
C LEU A 188 -7.37 0.28 -23.44
N ALA A 189 -6.58 -0.47 -24.22
CA ALA A 189 -7.03 -1.72 -24.82
C ALA A 189 -7.50 -2.72 -23.74
N HIS A 190 -6.73 -2.89 -22.67
CA HIS A 190 -7.06 -3.84 -21.60
C HIS A 190 -8.10 -3.33 -20.60
N THR A 191 -8.07 -2.03 -20.28
CA THR A 191 -8.89 -1.46 -19.20
C THR A 191 -10.22 -0.86 -19.66
N SER A 192 -10.37 -0.60 -20.97
CA SER A 192 -11.56 0.03 -21.54
C SER A 192 -12.08 -0.73 -22.77
N HIS A 193 -11.26 -0.92 -23.80
CA HIS A 193 -11.75 -1.41 -25.10
C HIS A 193 -12.17 -2.90 -25.05
N LEU A 194 -11.33 -3.77 -24.50
CA LEU A 194 -11.63 -5.19 -24.35
C LEU A 194 -12.88 -5.41 -23.48
N PRO A 195 -13.05 -4.76 -22.31
CA PRO A 195 -14.31 -4.82 -21.56
C PRO A 195 -15.55 -4.45 -22.38
N HIS A 196 -15.51 -3.39 -23.19
CA HIS A 196 -16.64 -3.02 -24.04
C HIS A 196 -16.90 -4.06 -25.13
N LEU A 197 -15.85 -4.55 -25.80
CA LEU A 197 -15.96 -5.61 -26.80
C LEU A 197 -16.60 -6.87 -26.20
N MET A 198 -16.16 -7.27 -25.01
CA MET A 198 -16.73 -8.41 -24.29
C MET A 198 -18.19 -8.19 -23.88
N ALA A 199 -18.54 -6.99 -23.43
CA ALA A 199 -19.91 -6.67 -23.06
C ALA A 199 -20.85 -6.70 -24.29
N PHE A 200 -20.44 -6.12 -25.42
CA PHE A 200 -21.18 -6.22 -26.69
C PHE A 200 -21.33 -7.67 -27.13
N ASN A 201 -20.24 -8.44 -27.13
CA ASN A 201 -20.27 -9.85 -27.53
C ASN A 201 -21.19 -10.70 -26.63
N LEU A 202 -21.16 -10.49 -25.30
CA LEU A 202 -22.03 -11.23 -24.38
C LEU A 202 -23.51 -10.93 -24.65
N VAL A 203 -23.88 -9.66 -24.86
CA VAL A 203 -25.26 -9.28 -25.17
C VAL A 203 -25.70 -9.86 -26.51
N GLU A 204 -24.84 -9.77 -27.53
CA GLU A 204 -25.11 -10.31 -28.88
C GLU A 204 -25.28 -11.84 -28.86
N GLN A 205 -24.45 -12.56 -28.11
CA GLN A 205 -24.57 -14.01 -27.97
C GLN A 205 -25.91 -14.42 -27.36
N LEU A 206 -26.41 -13.69 -26.36
CA LEU A 206 -27.70 -13.99 -25.74
C LEU A 206 -28.89 -13.56 -26.60
N ALA A 207 -28.78 -12.44 -27.31
CA ALA A 207 -29.83 -11.95 -28.20
C ALA A 207 -30.14 -12.93 -29.35
N ASN A 208 -29.12 -13.63 -29.84
CA ASN A 208 -29.21 -14.58 -30.95
C ASN A 208 -29.67 -16.00 -30.55
N ARG A 209 -30.08 -16.23 -29.30
CA ARG A 209 -30.65 -17.51 -28.88
C ARG A 209 -32.16 -17.57 -29.05
N GLU A 210 -32.68 -18.77 -29.33
CA GLU A 210 -34.13 -19.00 -29.47
C GLU A 210 -34.91 -18.75 -28.17
N ASP A 211 -34.26 -18.89 -27.01
CA ASP A 211 -34.80 -18.72 -25.65
C ASP A 211 -34.47 -17.35 -25.02
N ASN A 212 -34.14 -16.34 -25.82
CA ASN A 212 -33.60 -15.05 -25.34
C ASN A 212 -34.49 -14.34 -24.29
N LEU A 213 -35.82 -14.33 -24.47
CA LEU A 213 -36.77 -13.68 -23.56
C LEU A 213 -36.76 -14.31 -22.17
N ASP A 214 -36.62 -15.62 -22.08
CA ASP A 214 -36.52 -16.32 -20.80
C ASP A 214 -35.16 -16.07 -20.15
N ILE A 215 -34.06 -16.07 -20.92
CA ILE A 215 -32.72 -15.77 -20.38
C ILE A 215 -32.65 -14.35 -19.80
N PHE A 216 -33.15 -13.35 -20.53
CA PHE A 216 -33.17 -11.97 -20.03
C PHE A 216 -34.08 -11.79 -18.83
N ARG A 217 -35.14 -12.61 -18.69
CA ARG A 217 -36.03 -12.61 -17.51
C ARG A 217 -35.33 -13.11 -16.24
N TYR A 218 -34.37 -14.02 -16.37
CA TYR A 218 -33.57 -14.55 -15.25
C TYR A 218 -32.23 -13.83 -15.04
N ALA A 219 -31.91 -12.84 -15.88
CA ALA A 219 -30.69 -12.07 -15.74
C ALA A 219 -30.67 -11.30 -14.41
N ALA A 220 -29.77 -11.68 -13.50
CA ALA A 220 -29.60 -11.05 -12.20
C ALA A 220 -28.73 -9.78 -12.27
N GLY A 221 -28.55 -9.11 -11.12
CA GLY A 221 -27.77 -7.86 -11.02
C GLY A 221 -26.36 -7.94 -11.64
N GLY A 222 -25.66 -9.07 -11.51
CA GLY A 222 -24.32 -9.24 -12.09
C GLY A 222 -24.28 -9.14 -13.62
N PHE A 223 -25.30 -9.65 -14.31
CA PHE A 223 -25.41 -9.48 -15.77
C PHE A 223 -25.61 -8.02 -16.13
N ARG A 224 -26.56 -7.35 -15.44
CA ARG A 224 -26.86 -5.93 -15.66
C ARG A 224 -25.63 -5.06 -15.46
N ASP A 225 -24.82 -5.32 -14.43
CA ASP A 225 -23.63 -4.52 -14.13
C ASP A 225 -22.52 -4.73 -15.17
N PHE A 226 -22.31 -5.98 -15.62
CA PHE A 226 -21.33 -6.30 -16.66
C PHE A 226 -21.75 -5.78 -18.04
N SER A 227 -23.01 -5.93 -18.41
CA SER A 227 -23.54 -5.53 -19.72
C SER A 227 -23.88 -4.03 -19.81
N ARG A 228 -23.86 -3.29 -18.69
CA ARG A 228 -24.20 -1.85 -18.64
C ARG A 228 -23.47 -1.03 -19.69
N ILE A 229 -22.20 -1.33 -19.91
CA ILE A 229 -21.34 -0.57 -20.84
C ILE A 229 -21.62 -0.89 -22.33
N ALA A 230 -22.34 -1.98 -22.64
CA ALA A 230 -22.81 -2.27 -23.99
C ALA A 230 -23.93 -1.32 -24.45
N ALA A 231 -24.49 -0.50 -23.55
CA ALA A 231 -25.42 0.57 -23.92
C ALA A 231 -24.74 1.78 -24.59
N SER A 232 -23.41 1.77 -24.68
CA SER A 232 -22.62 2.83 -25.33
C SER A 232 -22.87 2.90 -26.85
N ASP A 233 -22.57 4.05 -27.45
CA ASP A 233 -22.77 4.27 -28.90
C ASP A 233 -21.95 3.29 -29.77
N PRO A 234 -22.60 2.48 -30.64
CA PRO A 234 -21.91 1.49 -31.46
C PRO A 234 -20.96 2.09 -32.50
N GLN A 235 -21.28 3.27 -33.04
CA GLN A 235 -20.46 3.91 -34.08
C GLN A 235 -19.13 4.42 -33.49
N MET A 236 -19.18 5.00 -32.30
CA MET A 236 -18.00 5.41 -31.54
C MET A 236 -17.10 4.22 -31.23
N TRP A 237 -17.66 3.11 -30.74
CA TRP A 237 -16.89 1.90 -30.41
C TRP A 237 -16.30 1.20 -31.63
N HIS A 238 -17.04 1.15 -32.73
CA HIS A 238 -16.52 0.73 -34.03
C HIS A 238 -15.25 1.53 -34.38
N ASP A 239 -15.30 2.86 -34.31
CA ASP A 239 -14.16 3.70 -34.65
C ASP A 239 -12.98 3.50 -33.69
N ILE A 240 -13.23 3.35 -32.39
CA ILE A 240 -12.21 3.09 -31.36
C ILE A 240 -11.51 1.74 -31.59
N PHE A 241 -12.26 0.66 -31.86
CA PHE A 241 -11.67 -0.66 -32.10
C PHE A 241 -10.74 -0.67 -33.30
N PHE A 242 -11.12 0.01 -34.38
CA PHE A 242 -10.25 0.13 -35.55
C PHE A 242 -9.08 1.09 -35.34
N ALA A 243 -9.29 2.18 -34.59
CA ALA A 243 -8.23 3.14 -34.27
C ALA A 243 -7.11 2.51 -33.41
N ASN A 244 -7.47 1.61 -32.48
CA ASN A 244 -6.53 0.89 -31.62
C ASN A 244 -6.39 -0.59 -31.99
N LYS A 245 -6.47 -0.91 -33.29
CA LYS A 245 -6.56 -2.29 -33.80
C LYS A 245 -5.48 -3.21 -33.23
N THR A 246 -4.22 -2.79 -33.25
CA THR A 246 -3.12 -3.66 -32.84
C THR A 246 -3.20 -4.00 -31.35
N ALA A 247 -3.42 -3.02 -30.49
CA ALA A 247 -3.47 -3.26 -29.05
C ALA A 247 -4.74 -4.03 -28.63
N ILE A 248 -5.90 -3.76 -29.25
CA ILE A 248 -7.12 -4.51 -28.93
C ILE A 248 -7.03 -5.96 -29.37
N LEU A 249 -6.44 -6.26 -30.54
CA LEU A 249 -6.23 -7.65 -30.97
C LEU A 249 -5.29 -8.40 -30.02
N ASN A 250 -4.18 -7.77 -29.59
CA ASN A 250 -3.30 -8.36 -28.58
C ASN A 250 -4.02 -8.63 -27.25
N ALA A 251 -4.90 -7.71 -26.81
CA ALA A 251 -5.71 -7.89 -25.60
C ALA A 251 -6.72 -9.03 -25.75
N VAL A 252 -7.36 -9.17 -26.92
CA VAL A 252 -8.25 -10.29 -27.25
C VAL A 252 -7.49 -11.61 -27.21
N ASP A 253 -6.32 -11.71 -27.85
CA ASP A 253 -5.48 -12.92 -27.83
C ASP A 253 -5.09 -13.32 -26.39
N GLY A 254 -4.78 -12.33 -25.54
CA GLY A 254 -4.51 -12.54 -24.13
C GLY A 254 -5.71 -13.10 -23.38
N PHE A 255 -6.90 -12.56 -23.64
CA PHE A 255 -8.15 -13.03 -23.05
C PHE A 255 -8.53 -14.44 -23.51
N GLU A 256 -8.41 -14.75 -24.81
CA GLU A 256 -8.68 -16.07 -25.38
C GLU A 256 -7.78 -17.16 -24.76
N LYS A 257 -6.51 -16.83 -24.53
CA LYS A 257 -5.59 -17.73 -23.81
C LYS A 257 -6.08 -18.03 -22.39
N GLN A 258 -6.51 -17.02 -21.63
CA GLN A 258 -7.04 -17.21 -20.28
C GLN A 258 -8.34 -18.00 -20.27
N LEU A 259 -9.25 -17.71 -21.21
CA LEU A 259 -10.50 -18.45 -21.35
C LEU A 259 -10.24 -19.92 -21.71
N THR A 260 -9.24 -20.20 -22.55
CA THR A 260 -8.81 -21.56 -22.88
C THR A 260 -8.27 -22.31 -21.65
N VAL A 261 -7.50 -21.63 -20.79
CA VAL A 261 -7.04 -22.21 -19.51
C VAL A 261 -8.24 -22.56 -18.64
N LEU A 262 -9.15 -21.61 -18.41
CA LEU A 262 -10.33 -21.82 -17.57
C LEU A 262 -11.21 -22.95 -18.10
N ARG A 263 -11.42 -23.01 -19.42
CA ARG A 263 -12.14 -24.09 -20.09
C ARG A 263 -11.51 -25.45 -19.80
N LYS A 264 -10.19 -25.60 -19.97
CA LYS A 264 -9.47 -26.86 -19.69
C LYS A 264 -9.56 -27.26 -18.23
N LEU A 265 -9.47 -26.32 -17.29
CA LEU A 265 -9.60 -26.61 -15.86
C LEU A 265 -11.00 -27.18 -15.53
N ILE A 266 -12.04 -26.64 -16.16
CA ILE A 266 -13.42 -27.12 -16.01
C ILE A 266 -13.59 -28.49 -16.68
N GLU A 267 -13.13 -28.65 -17.93
CA GLU A 267 -13.23 -29.92 -18.68
C GLU A 267 -12.51 -31.07 -17.96
N ASN A 268 -11.41 -30.77 -17.26
CA ASN A 268 -10.64 -31.76 -16.51
C ASN A 268 -11.09 -31.92 -15.04
N GLU A 269 -12.09 -31.17 -14.59
CA GLU A 269 -12.54 -31.12 -13.19
C GLU A 269 -11.39 -30.82 -12.19
N ASP A 270 -10.39 -30.02 -12.59
CA ASP A 270 -9.23 -29.67 -11.76
C ASP A 270 -9.62 -28.59 -10.73
N SER A 271 -10.26 -29.04 -9.65
CA SER A 271 -10.80 -28.20 -8.58
C SER A 271 -9.73 -27.32 -7.93
N HIS A 272 -8.53 -27.87 -7.66
CA HIS A 272 -7.47 -27.14 -6.96
C HIS A 272 -6.92 -25.99 -7.82
N ALA A 273 -6.60 -26.25 -9.10
CA ALA A 273 -6.11 -25.21 -9.98
C ALA A 273 -7.19 -24.16 -10.31
N LEU A 274 -8.45 -24.58 -10.45
CA LEU A 274 -9.56 -23.66 -10.66
C LEU A 274 -9.77 -22.72 -9.46
N MET A 275 -9.76 -23.26 -8.23
CA MET A 275 -9.84 -22.46 -7.01
C MET A 275 -8.67 -21.48 -6.90
N GLY A 276 -7.45 -21.92 -7.23
CA GLY A 276 -6.28 -21.04 -7.28
C GLY A 276 -6.45 -19.86 -8.25
N LEU A 277 -6.91 -20.13 -9.47
CA LEU A 277 -7.13 -19.10 -10.50
C LEU A 277 -8.22 -18.11 -10.06
N LEU A 278 -9.35 -18.60 -9.55
CA LEU A 278 -10.45 -17.75 -9.07
C LEU A 278 -10.03 -16.92 -7.84
N GLY A 279 -9.28 -17.52 -6.91
CA GLY A 279 -8.73 -16.86 -5.73
C GLY A 279 -7.73 -15.77 -6.09
N HIS A 280 -6.86 -16.02 -7.08
CA HIS A 280 -5.93 -15.01 -7.61
C HIS A 280 -6.68 -13.83 -8.22
N ALA A 281 -7.71 -14.08 -9.04
CA ALA A 281 -8.54 -13.01 -9.62
C ALA A 281 -9.28 -12.20 -8.54
N GLN A 282 -9.79 -12.86 -7.50
CA GLN A 282 -10.43 -12.18 -6.35
C GLN A 282 -9.43 -11.31 -5.59
N ALA A 283 -8.25 -11.85 -5.27
CA ALA A 283 -7.19 -11.13 -4.57
C ALA A 283 -6.70 -9.92 -5.38
N ALA A 284 -6.49 -10.07 -6.69
CA ALA A 284 -6.11 -8.96 -7.57
C ALA A 284 -7.14 -7.83 -7.55
N ARG A 285 -8.45 -8.16 -7.55
CA ARG A 285 -9.53 -7.18 -7.42
C ARG A 285 -9.52 -6.48 -6.06
N GLN A 286 -9.34 -7.22 -4.98
CA GLN A 286 -9.25 -6.65 -3.62
C GLN A 286 -8.05 -5.72 -3.50
N HIS A 287 -6.89 -6.13 -4.01
CA HIS A 287 -5.68 -5.31 -4.05
C HIS A 287 -5.90 -4.03 -4.89
N PHE A 288 -6.53 -4.14 -6.06
CA PHE A 288 -6.89 -2.98 -6.88
C PHE A 288 -7.82 -2.01 -6.14
N ASN A 289 -8.84 -2.53 -5.44
CA ASN A 289 -9.72 -1.70 -4.62
C ASN A 289 -8.97 -1.03 -3.47
N HIS A 290 -8.04 -1.73 -2.81
CA HIS A 290 -7.19 -1.16 -1.76
C HIS A 290 -6.28 -0.05 -2.30
N MET A 291 -5.70 -0.27 -3.48
CA MET A 291 -4.88 0.73 -4.17
C MET A 291 -5.70 1.98 -4.56
N LEU A 292 -6.93 1.79 -5.06
CA LEU A 292 -7.85 2.89 -5.35
C LEU A 292 -8.31 3.61 -4.09
N ALA A 293 -8.61 2.89 -3.00
CA ALA A 293 -9.04 3.47 -1.72
C ALA A 293 -7.92 4.26 -1.03
N LYS A 294 -6.65 3.94 -1.29
CA LYS A 294 -5.49 4.67 -0.77
C LYS A 294 -5.09 5.89 -1.60
N LYS A 295 -5.51 6.00 -2.86
CA LYS A 295 -5.25 7.20 -3.67
C LYS A 295 -5.87 8.51 -3.13
N PRO A 296 -7.12 8.55 -2.62
CA PRO A 296 -7.63 9.76 -1.97
C PRO A 296 -6.91 10.12 -0.66
N LEU A 297 -6.09 9.21 -0.10
CA LEU A 297 -5.26 9.45 1.09
C LEU A 297 -3.82 9.90 0.76
N MET A 298 -3.35 9.70 -0.48
CA MET A 298 -2.02 10.14 -0.92
C MET A 298 -2.03 11.48 -1.67
N GLU A 299 -3.21 12.01 -2.01
CA GLU A 299 -3.33 13.43 -2.30
C GLU A 299 -3.03 14.22 -1.02
N LYS A 300 -2.32 15.34 -1.17
CA LYS A 300 -1.88 16.25 -0.10
C LYS A 300 -3.03 16.93 0.65
N ASN A 301 -4.02 16.18 1.11
CA ASN A 301 -5.02 16.63 2.06
C ASN A 301 -4.60 16.15 3.45
N LYS A 302 -4.15 17.12 4.24
CA LYS A 302 -3.89 17.05 5.67
C LYS A 302 -5.16 16.63 6.44
N VAL A 303 -5.61 15.38 6.33
CA VAL A 303 -6.56 14.82 7.27
C VAL A 303 -5.73 14.05 8.28
N THR A 304 -5.34 14.73 9.35
CA THR A 304 -4.48 14.15 10.39
C THR A 304 -5.43 13.56 11.42
N GLN A 305 -5.56 12.23 11.44
CA GLN A 305 -6.38 11.58 12.47
C GLN A 305 -5.81 11.92 13.85
N GLN A 306 -6.69 12.12 14.82
CA GLN A 306 -6.30 12.33 16.20
C GLN A 306 -7.16 11.51 17.17
N PHE A 307 -6.58 11.17 18.31
CA PHE A 307 -7.29 10.59 19.45
C PHE A 307 -7.55 11.65 20.52
N SER A 308 -8.74 11.63 21.11
CA SER A 308 -9.11 12.47 22.24
C SER A 308 -9.54 11.61 23.42
N ILE A 309 -9.01 11.94 24.60
CA ILE A 309 -9.28 11.21 25.84
C ILE A 309 -9.61 12.22 26.94
N LEU A 310 -10.78 12.06 27.55
CA LEU A 310 -11.22 12.91 28.66
C LEU A 310 -10.60 12.46 30.00
N PRO A 311 -10.37 13.39 30.94
CA PRO A 311 -9.87 13.06 32.27
C PRO A 311 -10.92 12.37 33.14
N GLY A 312 -10.50 11.96 34.34
CA GLY A 312 -11.36 11.35 35.35
C GLY A 312 -10.95 9.92 35.70
N ASN A 313 -11.48 9.40 36.81
CA ASN A 313 -11.17 8.04 37.27
C ASN A 313 -11.72 7.00 36.29
N LYS A 314 -10.88 6.05 35.87
CA LYS A 314 -11.22 5.01 34.89
C LYS A 314 -11.08 3.63 35.53
N ALA A 315 -11.97 2.72 35.17
CA ALA A 315 -11.72 1.31 35.38
C ALA A 315 -10.85 0.78 34.22
N PHE A 316 -10.04 -0.25 34.49
CA PHE A 316 -9.31 -0.96 33.44
C PHE A 316 -9.31 -2.47 33.73
N LYS A 317 -10.29 -3.18 33.17
CA LYS A 317 -10.51 -4.60 33.50
C LYS A 317 -11.07 -5.40 32.34
N GLY A 318 -10.80 -6.69 32.34
CA GLY A 318 -11.39 -7.63 31.40
C GLY A 318 -10.39 -8.67 30.89
N LYS A 319 -10.89 -9.51 30.00
CA LYS A 319 -10.13 -10.56 29.36
C LYS A 319 -10.08 -10.30 27.86
N PHE A 320 -8.89 -10.20 27.30
CA PHE A 320 -8.67 -9.76 25.92
C PHE A 320 -7.67 -10.65 25.20
N THR A 321 -7.85 -10.80 23.90
CA THR A 321 -6.84 -11.32 22.98
C THR A 321 -6.44 -10.17 22.06
N VAL A 322 -5.17 -9.76 22.10
CA VAL A 322 -4.64 -8.75 21.16
C VAL A 322 -4.37 -9.39 19.79
N PRO A 323 -4.19 -8.60 18.71
CA PRO A 323 -3.89 -9.15 17.39
C PRO A 323 -2.60 -9.98 17.36
N GLY A 324 -2.46 -10.83 16.35
CA GLY A 324 -1.31 -11.72 16.19
C GLY A 324 0.03 -11.01 15.97
N ASP A 325 1.13 -11.67 16.34
CA ASP A 325 2.48 -11.17 16.10
C ASP A 325 2.77 -11.01 14.61
N LYS A 326 3.11 -9.78 14.22
CA LYS A 326 3.38 -9.41 12.83
C LYS A 326 4.49 -10.25 12.19
N SER A 327 5.56 -10.53 12.93
CA SER A 327 6.72 -11.27 12.42
C SER A 327 6.36 -12.73 12.21
N VAL A 328 5.65 -13.36 13.15
CA VAL A 328 5.22 -14.75 13.06
C VAL A 328 4.20 -14.95 11.93
N SER A 329 3.25 -14.02 11.77
CA SER A 329 2.35 -13.95 10.61
C SER A 329 3.12 -13.91 9.28
N HIS A 330 4.17 -13.11 9.20
CA HIS A 330 5.00 -13.00 7.99
C HIS A 330 5.74 -14.31 7.68
N ARG A 331 6.32 -14.94 8.71
CA ARG A 331 7.03 -16.23 8.57
C ARG A 331 6.11 -17.37 8.17
N SER A 332 4.89 -17.45 8.71
CA SER A 332 3.95 -18.52 8.36
C SER A 332 3.60 -18.53 6.87
N ILE A 333 3.50 -17.36 6.23
CA ILE A 333 3.32 -17.25 4.78
C ILE A 333 4.55 -17.78 4.03
N MET A 334 5.74 -17.26 4.38
CA MET A 334 6.97 -17.63 3.66
C MET A 334 7.24 -19.11 3.68
N PHE A 335 7.10 -19.75 4.84
CA PHE A 335 7.38 -21.18 4.97
C PHE A 335 6.23 -22.04 4.47
N GLY A 336 4.97 -21.65 4.74
CA GLY A 336 3.80 -22.34 4.21
C GLY A 336 3.79 -22.40 2.68
N ALA A 337 4.26 -21.34 2.01
CA ALA A 337 4.29 -21.26 0.56
C ALA A 337 5.22 -22.30 -0.08
N ILE A 338 6.36 -22.58 0.53
CA ILE A 338 7.38 -23.52 0.01
C ILE A 338 7.38 -24.88 0.72
N ALA A 339 6.40 -25.13 1.59
CA ALA A 339 6.23 -26.40 2.26
C ALA A 339 5.52 -27.44 1.38
N GLU A 340 5.71 -28.72 1.69
CA GLU A 340 4.94 -29.82 1.14
C GLU A 340 3.58 -29.90 1.84
N GLY A 341 2.48 -29.75 1.09
CA GLY A 341 1.11 -29.82 1.62
C GLY A 341 0.55 -28.48 2.09
N THR A 342 -0.69 -28.52 2.61
CA THR A 342 -1.43 -27.33 3.02
C THR A 342 -1.06 -26.86 4.43
N THR A 343 -0.89 -25.56 4.60
CA THR A 343 -0.68 -24.90 5.90
C THR A 343 -1.92 -24.09 6.26
N HIS A 344 -2.46 -24.30 7.47
CA HIS A 344 -3.56 -23.48 8.01
C HIS A 344 -3.02 -22.55 9.09
N VAL A 345 -3.19 -21.24 8.88
CA VAL A 345 -2.76 -20.21 9.82
C VAL A 345 -3.97 -19.61 10.51
N THR A 346 -3.95 -19.51 11.84
CA THR A 346 -5.00 -18.82 12.63
C THR A 346 -4.39 -17.76 13.54
N GLY A 347 -5.16 -16.71 13.84
CA GLY A 347 -4.65 -15.55 14.60
C GLY A 347 -3.77 -14.63 13.76
N PHE A 348 -3.86 -14.71 12.44
CA PHE A 348 -3.04 -13.95 11.51
C PHE A 348 -3.34 -12.44 11.56
N LEU A 349 -2.30 -11.61 11.69
CA LEU A 349 -2.41 -10.16 11.55
C LEU A 349 -2.17 -9.71 10.10
N GLU A 350 -3.16 -9.02 9.53
CA GLU A 350 -3.19 -8.50 8.16
C GLU A 350 -2.41 -7.18 8.01
N GLY A 351 -1.17 -7.15 8.49
CA GLY A 351 -0.29 -5.98 8.34
C GLY A 351 0.19 -5.80 6.90
N GLU A 352 0.60 -4.58 6.53
CA GLU A 352 1.12 -4.27 5.18
C GLU A 352 2.28 -5.17 4.77
N ASP A 353 3.17 -5.49 5.71
CA ASP A 353 4.28 -6.43 5.52
C ASP A 353 3.80 -7.81 5.08
N ALA A 354 2.77 -8.33 5.77
CA ALA A 354 2.23 -9.65 5.52
C ALA A 354 1.44 -9.70 4.21
N LEU A 355 0.70 -8.64 3.89
CA LEU A 355 -0.03 -8.49 2.62
C LEU A 355 0.93 -8.41 1.41
N ALA A 356 2.03 -7.66 1.52
CA ALA A 356 3.04 -7.59 0.46
C ALA A 356 3.66 -8.97 0.18
N THR A 357 3.90 -9.74 1.25
CA THR A 357 4.45 -11.11 1.14
C THR A 357 3.44 -12.09 0.54
N LEU A 358 2.18 -12.02 0.96
CA LEU A 358 1.09 -12.81 0.36
C LEU A 358 1.00 -12.56 -1.14
N GLN A 359 1.02 -11.30 -1.56
CA GLN A 359 0.94 -10.96 -2.97
C GLN A 359 2.15 -11.51 -3.73
N ALA A 360 3.36 -11.38 -3.17
CA ALA A 360 4.56 -11.90 -3.81
C ALA A 360 4.49 -13.42 -4.08
N PHE A 361 4.00 -14.21 -3.11
CA PHE A 361 3.83 -15.66 -3.32
C PHE A 361 2.70 -16.00 -4.28
N ARG A 362 1.61 -15.22 -4.32
CA ARG A 362 0.57 -15.36 -5.36
C ARG A 362 1.14 -15.11 -6.75
N ASP A 363 1.93 -14.05 -6.91
CA ASP A 363 2.60 -13.71 -8.17
C ASP A 363 3.60 -14.80 -8.59
N MET A 364 4.18 -15.52 -7.63
CA MET A 364 5.02 -16.70 -7.85
C MET A 364 4.23 -18.03 -7.96
N GLY A 365 2.90 -17.97 -8.12
CA GLY A 365 2.07 -19.11 -8.46
C GLY A 365 1.56 -19.95 -7.27
N VAL A 366 1.69 -19.47 -6.04
CA VAL A 366 1.17 -20.14 -4.84
C VAL A 366 -0.32 -19.83 -4.67
N SER A 367 -1.14 -20.85 -4.43
CA SER A 367 -2.56 -20.67 -4.12
C SER A 367 -2.71 -20.36 -2.63
N ILE A 368 -3.27 -19.19 -2.31
CA ILE A 368 -3.46 -18.73 -0.93
C ILE A 368 -4.86 -18.15 -0.75
N GLU A 369 -5.63 -18.75 0.14
CA GLU A 369 -6.96 -18.30 0.56
C GLU A 369 -6.86 -17.41 1.80
N GLY A 370 -7.72 -16.39 1.87
CA GLY A 370 -7.66 -15.38 2.92
C GLY A 370 -6.60 -14.29 2.66
N PRO A 371 -6.21 -13.53 3.68
CA PRO A 371 -6.69 -13.61 5.06
C PRO A 371 -8.18 -13.25 5.19
N LYS A 372 -8.88 -13.93 6.10
CA LYS A 372 -10.25 -13.60 6.50
C LYS A 372 -10.42 -13.95 7.98
N ASN A 373 -10.81 -12.99 8.80
CA ASN A 373 -10.98 -13.17 10.25
C ASN A 373 -9.71 -13.73 10.93
N GLY A 374 -8.52 -13.36 10.44
CA GLY A 374 -7.26 -13.89 10.95
C GLY A 374 -6.97 -15.34 10.56
N GLU A 375 -7.66 -15.90 9.56
CA GLU A 375 -7.40 -17.22 9.00
C GLU A 375 -6.81 -17.13 7.59
N VAL A 376 -5.77 -17.92 7.32
CA VAL A 376 -5.12 -18.05 6.00
C VAL A 376 -4.90 -19.53 5.70
N THR A 377 -5.26 -19.97 4.50
CA THR A 377 -4.93 -21.32 4.01
C THR A 377 -3.94 -21.20 2.87
N ILE A 378 -2.76 -21.80 3.04
CA ILE A 378 -1.66 -21.74 2.08
C ILE A 378 -1.46 -23.13 1.49
N HIS A 379 -1.67 -23.27 0.19
CA HIS A 379 -1.42 -24.52 -0.52
C HIS A 379 0.04 -24.54 -0.98
N GLY A 380 0.89 -25.11 -0.13
CA GLY A 380 2.34 -25.14 -0.33
C GLY A 380 2.75 -25.87 -1.60
N VAL A 381 3.76 -25.33 -2.29
CA VAL A 381 4.23 -25.86 -3.59
C VAL A 381 5.54 -26.64 -3.47
N GLY A 382 6.02 -26.89 -2.25
CA GLY A 382 7.31 -27.51 -1.99
C GLY A 382 8.51 -26.59 -2.32
N MET A 383 9.72 -27.07 -1.99
CA MET A 383 10.96 -26.29 -2.06
C MET A 383 11.32 -25.79 -3.47
N HIS A 384 10.70 -26.36 -4.52
CA HIS A 384 11.02 -26.06 -5.92
C HIS A 384 9.78 -25.73 -6.78
N GLY A 385 8.61 -25.52 -6.16
CA GLY A 385 7.37 -25.28 -6.90
C GLY A 385 7.05 -23.83 -7.22
N LEU A 386 7.84 -22.87 -6.72
CA LEU A 386 7.67 -21.46 -7.06
C LEU A 386 7.87 -21.24 -8.56
N LYS A 387 7.08 -20.34 -9.13
CA LYS A 387 7.12 -19.95 -10.55
C LYS A 387 7.65 -18.53 -10.69
N ALA A 388 8.22 -18.25 -11.85
CA ALA A 388 8.71 -16.92 -12.19
C ALA A 388 7.55 -15.91 -12.16
N PRO A 389 7.67 -14.79 -11.44
CA PRO A 389 6.65 -13.75 -11.49
C PRO A 389 6.65 -13.06 -12.86
N ALA A 390 5.48 -12.67 -13.35
CA ALA A 390 5.34 -12.03 -14.66
C ALA A 390 5.91 -10.60 -14.70
N SER A 391 6.05 -9.96 -13.54
CA SER A 391 6.53 -8.59 -13.37
C SER A 391 7.28 -8.43 -12.04
N ALA A 392 7.71 -7.21 -11.72
CA ALA A 392 8.40 -6.92 -10.47
C ALA A 392 7.49 -7.16 -9.25
N LEU A 393 8.05 -7.79 -8.22
CA LEU A 393 7.39 -8.02 -6.93
C LEU A 393 7.39 -6.71 -6.12
N TYR A 394 6.21 -6.12 -5.94
CA TYR A 394 6.07 -4.86 -5.20
C TYR A 394 5.94 -5.09 -3.70
N MET A 395 6.93 -4.63 -2.92
CA MET A 395 7.01 -4.84 -1.48
C MET A 395 6.34 -3.75 -0.64
N GLY A 396 5.77 -2.70 -1.25
CA GLY A 396 5.27 -1.53 -0.52
C GLY A 396 6.37 -0.89 0.34
N ASN A 397 6.09 -0.66 1.61
CA ASN A 397 7.04 -0.19 2.62
C ASN A 397 7.78 -1.34 3.37
N SER A 398 7.53 -2.60 2.98
CA SER A 398 7.98 -3.77 3.73
C SER A 398 9.46 -4.10 3.54
N GLY A 399 10.31 -3.47 4.36
CA GLY A 399 11.74 -3.79 4.43
C GLY A 399 12.00 -5.23 4.88
N THR A 400 11.14 -5.79 5.74
CA THR A 400 11.23 -7.18 6.18
C THR A 400 11.02 -8.14 5.02
N SER A 401 9.96 -7.95 4.23
CA SER A 401 9.66 -8.80 3.07
C SER A 401 10.82 -8.80 2.08
N MET A 402 11.31 -7.61 1.70
CA MET A 402 12.38 -7.50 0.72
C MET A 402 13.67 -8.18 1.18
N ARG A 403 14.08 -8.04 2.45
CA ARG A 403 15.33 -8.67 2.95
C ARG A 403 15.25 -10.18 3.04
N LEU A 404 14.10 -10.72 3.46
CA LEU A 404 13.94 -12.17 3.58
C LEU A 404 13.74 -12.82 2.22
N LEU A 405 12.92 -12.22 1.35
CA LEU A 405 12.74 -12.69 -0.02
C LEU A 405 14.02 -12.56 -0.84
N SER A 406 14.94 -11.61 -0.55
CA SER A 406 16.27 -11.61 -1.19
C SER A 406 16.99 -12.95 -1.02
N GLY A 407 16.93 -13.53 0.18
CA GLY A 407 17.52 -14.84 0.46
C GLY A 407 16.85 -15.95 -0.35
N MET A 408 15.52 -16.05 -0.25
CA MET A 408 14.73 -17.06 -0.95
C MET A 408 14.84 -16.98 -2.47
N LEU A 409 14.71 -15.78 -3.04
CA LEU A 409 14.74 -15.51 -4.48
C LEU A 409 16.13 -15.74 -5.07
N SER A 410 17.20 -15.50 -4.30
CA SER A 410 18.57 -15.77 -4.75
C SER A 410 18.87 -17.25 -5.03
N ALA A 411 18.03 -18.16 -4.51
CA ALA A 411 18.15 -19.59 -4.70
C ALA A 411 17.22 -20.14 -5.81
N GLN A 412 16.36 -19.31 -6.41
CA GLN A 412 15.39 -19.77 -7.40
C GLN A 412 16.01 -19.94 -8.79
N LYS A 413 15.33 -20.71 -9.65
CA LYS A 413 15.75 -20.92 -11.05
C LYS A 413 15.52 -19.69 -11.94
N PHE A 414 14.62 -18.80 -11.53
CA PHE A 414 14.15 -17.68 -12.33
C PHE A 414 14.68 -16.34 -11.82
N ASP A 415 14.71 -15.36 -12.72
CA ASP A 415 15.04 -13.98 -12.38
C ASP A 415 13.87 -13.30 -11.67
N SER A 416 14.19 -12.33 -10.82
CA SER A 416 13.18 -11.53 -10.13
C SER A 416 13.68 -10.12 -9.85
N VAL A 417 12.74 -9.18 -9.79
CA VAL A 417 12.99 -7.79 -9.39
C VAL A 417 12.05 -7.44 -8.27
N MET A 418 12.59 -6.91 -7.16
CA MET A 418 11.80 -6.38 -6.05
C MET A 418 11.84 -4.86 -6.03
N THR A 419 10.67 -4.24 -5.92
CA THR A 419 10.50 -2.78 -5.82
C THR A 419 9.78 -2.42 -4.51
N GLY A 420 9.83 -1.14 -4.14
CA GLY A 420 9.17 -0.62 -2.95
C GLY A 420 8.57 0.76 -3.20
N ASP A 421 7.86 1.29 -2.20
CA ASP A 421 7.37 2.66 -2.21
C ASP A 421 8.52 3.68 -2.06
N ALA A 422 8.17 4.96 -1.98
CA ALA A 422 9.14 6.04 -1.83
C ALA A 422 9.97 5.97 -0.53
N SER A 423 9.44 5.33 0.52
CA SER A 423 10.13 5.15 1.80
C SER A 423 11.15 4.00 1.69
N LEU A 424 10.73 2.85 1.16
CA LEU A 424 11.57 1.65 1.04
C LEU A 424 12.67 1.84 -0.01
N SER A 425 12.41 2.61 -1.06
CA SER A 425 13.39 2.94 -2.11
C SER A 425 14.62 3.71 -1.60
N LYS A 426 14.57 4.26 -0.38
CA LYS A 426 15.72 4.94 0.26
C LYS A 426 16.50 4.05 1.22
N ARG A 427 15.99 2.85 1.54
CA ARG A 427 16.58 1.96 2.56
C ARG A 427 17.69 1.10 1.93
N PRO A 428 18.91 1.06 2.50
CA PRO A 428 20.00 0.25 1.95
C PRO A 428 19.72 -1.25 2.10
N MET A 429 20.12 -2.02 1.08
CA MET A 429 19.97 -3.48 0.99
C MET A 429 21.32 -4.22 0.96
N GLU A 430 22.45 -3.52 0.96
CA GLU A 430 23.79 -4.13 0.89
C GLU A 430 24.14 -5.04 2.06
N ARG A 431 23.58 -4.80 3.25
CA ARG A 431 23.82 -5.67 4.42
C ARG A 431 23.33 -7.10 4.20
N ILE A 432 22.29 -7.30 3.39
CA ILE A 432 21.82 -8.64 2.98
C ILE A 432 22.41 -9.06 1.64
N ALA A 433 22.58 -8.14 0.67
CA ALA A 433 23.11 -8.50 -0.63
C ALA A 433 24.57 -9.00 -0.57
N LYS A 434 25.42 -8.38 0.26
CA LYS A 434 26.83 -8.80 0.42
C LYS A 434 26.99 -10.27 0.84
N PRO A 435 26.40 -10.76 1.94
CA PRO A 435 26.54 -12.17 2.31
C PRO A 435 25.93 -13.12 1.27
N LEU A 436 24.81 -12.75 0.63
CA LEU A 436 24.23 -13.57 -0.43
C LEU A 436 25.18 -13.71 -1.64
N ARG A 437 25.89 -12.64 -2.03
CA ARG A 437 26.93 -12.72 -3.06
C ARG A 437 28.08 -13.65 -2.67
N LEU A 438 28.46 -13.70 -1.38
CA LEU A 438 29.47 -14.65 -0.88
C LEU A 438 28.99 -16.10 -1.00
N MET A 439 27.69 -16.35 -0.89
CA MET A 439 27.08 -17.67 -1.14
C MET A 439 27.03 -18.04 -2.64
N GLY A 440 27.33 -17.11 -3.53
CA GLY A 440 27.25 -17.29 -4.98
C GLY A 440 26.02 -16.69 -5.66
N ALA A 441 25.21 -15.92 -4.94
CA ALA A 441 24.05 -15.24 -5.52
C ALA A 441 24.44 -14.10 -6.46
N GLN A 442 23.68 -13.94 -7.54
CA GLN A 442 23.75 -12.79 -8.44
C GLN A 442 22.66 -11.79 -8.08
N ILE A 443 23.00 -10.83 -7.22
CA ILE A 443 22.06 -9.83 -6.68
C ILE A 443 22.60 -8.42 -6.88
N GLN A 444 21.86 -7.60 -7.62
CA GLN A 444 22.18 -6.21 -7.92
C GLN A 444 21.26 -5.26 -7.15
N THR A 445 21.83 -4.16 -6.66
CA THR A 445 21.13 -3.03 -6.04
C THR A 445 21.36 -1.76 -6.85
N THR A 446 20.60 -0.71 -6.56
CA THR A 446 20.62 0.56 -7.28
C THR A 446 21.51 1.60 -6.59
N GLY A 447 22.38 2.24 -7.38
CA GLY A 447 23.23 3.36 -6.95
C GLY A 447 24.31 2.98 -5.93
N GLU A 448 25.13 3.97 -5.55
CA GLU A 448 26.26 3.77 -4.63
C GLU A 448 25.82 3.35 -3.21
N LYS A 449 24.61 3.77 -2.80
CA LYS A 449 24.04 3.40 -1.49
C LYS A 449 23.45 1.98 -1.47
N GLY A 450 23.34 1.34 -2.63
CA GLY A 450 22.76 0.01 -2.80
C GLY A 450 21.33 -0.10 -2.27
N THR A 451 20.43 0.72 -2.82
CA THR A 451 19.00 0.76 -2.48
C THR A 451 18.16 -0.05 -3.48
N PRO A 452 16.86 -0.27 -3.23
CA PRO A 452 15.94 -0.81 -4.22
C PRO A 452 15.83 0.10 -5.47
N PRO A 453 15.41 -0.43 -6.63
CA PRO A 453 15.06 -1.82 -6.90
C PRO A 453 16.21 -2.82 -6.69
N VAL A 454 15.86 -4.03 -6.24
CA VAL A 454 16.79 -5.16 -6.05
C VAL A 454 16.52 -6.16 -7.16
N SER A 455 17.51 -6.40 -8.03
CA SER A 455 17.40 -7.32 -9.16
C SER A 455 18.22 -8.57 -8.89
N ILE A 456 17.61 -9.75 -9.01
CA ILE A 456 18.22 -11.04 -8.70
C ILE A 456 18.18 -11.91 -9.95
N THR A 457 19.33 -12.43 -10.37
CA THR A 457 19.45 -13.40 -11.46
C THR A 457 19.40 -14.82 -10.88
N GLY A 458 18.47 -15.62 -11.37
CA GLY A 458 18.25 -16.98 -10.92
C GLY A 458 19.24 -17.99 -11.49
N GLY A 459 19.01 -19.27 -11.21
CA GLY A 459 19.76 -20.39 -11.79
C GLY A 459 21.17 -20.58 -11.21
N GLN A 460 21.47 -19.94 -10.08
CA GLN A 460 22.74 -20.07 -9.38
C GLN A 460 22.80 -21.34 -8.53
N GLN A 461 24.01 -21.84 -8.27
CA GLN A 461 24.24 -22.92 -7.30
C GLN A 461 24.85 -22.31 -6.04
N LEU A 462 24.02 -22.08 -5.02
CA LEU A 462 24.47 -21.48 -3.78
C LEU A 462 25.30 -22.46 -2.95
N LYS A 463 26.28 -21.94 -2.21
CA LYS A 463 27.09 -22.70 -1.25
C LYS A 463 26.94 -22.10 0.13
N GLY A 464 26.87 -22.98 1.14
CA GLY A 464 26.83 -22.57 2.53
C GLY A 464 28.09 -21.81 2.93
N ILE A 465 27.90 -20.79 3.77
CA ILE A 465 28.99 -19.95 4.29
C ILE A 465 28.93 -19.91 5.82
N GLN A 466 30.07 -19.61 6.44
CA GLN A 466 30.13 -19.16 7.83
C GLN A 466 30.26 -17.65 7.80
N TYR A 467 29.30 -16.92 8.36
CA TYR A 467 29.23 -15.46 8.25
C TYR A 467 29.12 -14.79 9.61
N ASP A 468 30.16 -14.04 9.98
CA ASP A 468 30.14 -13.18 11.16
C ASP A 468 29.41 -11.88 10.81
N LEU A 469 28.27 -11.65 11.46
CA LEU A 469 27.40 -10.54 11.15
C LEU A 469 28.00 -9.24 11.72
N PRO A 470 28.32 -8.21 10.90
CA PRO A 470 28.98 -7.01 11.41
C PRO A 470 28.12 -6.18 12.36
N MET A 471 26.79 -6.29 12.22
CA MET A 471 25.82 -5.59 13.05
C MET A 471 24.60 -6.50 13.25
N ALA A 472 24.15 -6.64 14.50
CA ALA A 472 23.02 -7.49 14.84
C ALA A 472 21.77 -7.13 14.01
N SER A 473 21.18 -8.13 13.35
CA SER A 473 19.97 -7.95 12.57
C SER A 473 19.27 -9.28 12.30
N ALA A 474 18.13 -9.49 12.95
CA ALA A 474 17.29 -10.66 12.72
C ALA A 474 16.89 -10.80 11.23
N GLN A 475 16.68 -9.68 10.52
CA GLN A 475 16.28 -9.70 9.11
C GLN A 475 17.41 -10.18 8.20
N VAL A 476 18.65 -9.72 8.42
CA VAL A 476 19.81 -10.14 7.62
C VAL A 476 20.14 -11.61 7.92
N LYS A 477 20.17 -11.99 9.22
CA LYS A 477 20.29 -13.40 9.64
C LYS A 477 19.27 -14.28 8.92
N SER A 478 17.99 -13.88 8.96
CA SER A 478 16.89 -14.64 8.33
C SER A 478 17.09 -14.80 6.82
N GLY A 479 17.48 -13.74 6.11
CA GLY A 479 17.72 -13.81 4.67
C GLY A 479 18.87 -14.77 4.31
N ILE A 480 19.96 -14.78 5.08
CA ILE A 480 21.09 -15.70 4.88
C ILE A 480 20.64 -17.16 5.13
N LEU A 481 19.94 -17.41 6.24
CA LEU A 481 19.44 -18.75 6.56
C LEU A 481 18.43 -19.26 5.52
N LEU A 482 17.55 -18.38 5.02
CA LEU A 482 16.60 -18.71 3.95
C LEU A 482 17.30 -19.13 2.66
N ALA A 483 18.33 -18.41 2.23
CA ALA A 483 19.15 -18.83 1.09
C ALA A 483 19.84 -20.18 1.36
N GLY A 484 20.28 -20.39 2.61
CA GLY A 484 20.90 -21.62 3.09
C GLY A 484 20.04 -22.87 2.94
N LEU A 485 18.71 -22.74 2.89
CA LEU A 485 17.81 -23.89 2.70
C LEU A 485 18.05 -24.62 1.37
N TRP A 486 18.53 -23.90 0.35
CA TRP A 486 18.86 -24.43 -0.98
C TRP A 486 20.36 -24.56 -1.24
N ALA A 487 21.21 -24.06 -0.34
CA ALA A 487 22.65 -24.04 -0.55
C ALA A 487 23.29 -25.42 -0.33
N GLU A 488 24.39 -25.69 -1.02
CA GLU A 488 25.22 -26.87 -0.76
C GLU A 488 26.00 -26.69 0.56
N GLY A 489 25.79 -27.60 1.52
CA GLY A 489 26.50 -27.61 2.80
C GLY A 489 25.82 -26.83 3.93
N GLU A 490 26.58 -26.54 4.99
CA GLU A 490 26.10 -25.78 6.16
C GLU A 490 26.20 -24.27 5.91
N THR A 491 25.11 -23.55 6.17
CA THR A 491 25.09 -22.09 6.30
C THR A 491 24.99 -21.73 7.78
N SER A 492 25.86 -20.82 8.24
CA SER A 492 25.91 -20.37 9.62
C SER A 492 26.06 -18.86 9.70
N VAL A 493 25.37 -18.26 10.66
CA VAL A 493 25.46 -16.84 11.00
C VAL A 493 25.86 -16.71 12.47
N THR A 494 26.90 -15.93 12.75
CA THR A 494 27.29 -15.56 14.12
C THR A 494 26.86 -14.12 14.36
N GLU A 495 25.95 -13.87 15.29
CA GLU A 495 25.48 -12.51 15.61
C GLU A 495 26.27 -11.89 16.77
N PRO A 496 26.63 -10.59 16.71
CA PRO A 496 27.41 -9.93 17.76
C PRO A 496 26.57 -9.65 19.01
N GLU A 497 25.26 -9.52 18.85
CA GLU A 497 24.28 -9.33 19.90
C GLU A 497 23.06 -10.23 19.60
N PRO A 498 22.37 -10.74 20.62
CA PRO A 498 21.22 -11.61 20.44
C PRO A 498 20.09 -10.88 19.70
N THR A 499 19.52 -11.53 18.69
CA THR A 499 18.34 -11.00 17.97
C THR A 499 17.17 -11.96 18.03
N ARG A 500 15.98 -11.48 17.61
CA ARG A 500 14.75 -12.30 17.51
C ARG A 500 15.00 -13.60 16.73
N ASP A 501 14.37 -14.69 17.16
CA ASP A 501 14.54 -16.04 16.63
C ASP A 501 13.28 -16.66 15.97
N HIS A 502 12.30 -15.82 15.61
CA HIS A 502 11.03 -16.25 14.98
C HIS A 502 11.23 -17.06 13.69
N THR A 503 12.29 -16.76 12.92
CA THR A 503 12.60 -17.48 11.68
C THR A 503 13.03 -18.91 11.98
N GLU A 504 13.92 -19.07 12.95
CA GLU A 504 14.47 -20.35 13.41
C GLU A 504 13.38 -21.22 14.04
N ARG A 505 12.53 -20.64 14.89
CA ARG A 505 11.39 -21.34 15.50
C ARG A 505 10.39 -21.81 14.46
N MET A 506 10.04 -20.96 13.51
CA MET A 506 9.09 -21.34 12.47
C MET A 506 9.69 -22.40 11.53
N LEU A 507 10.96 -22.31 11.17
CA LEU A 507 11.64 -23.39 10.42
C LEU A 507 11.52 -24.74 11.13
N ARG A 508 11.75 -24.79 12.45
CA ARG A 508 11.56 -26.00 13.25
C ARG A 508 10.11 -26.47 13.29
N ALA A 509 9.15 -25.55 13.39
CA ALA A 509 7.72 -25.88 13.35
C ALA A 509 7.29 -26.52 12.02
N PHE A 510 7.94 -26.14 10.92
CA PHE A 510 7.80 -26.75 9.60
C PHE A 510 8.70 -27.97 9.37
N GLY A 511 9.37 -28.48 10.41
CA GLY A 511 10.15 -29.71 10.37
C GLY A 511 11.59 -29.57 9.88
N TYR A 512 12.14 -28.36 9.82
CA TYR A 512 13.55 -28.13 9.43
C TYR A 512 14.46 -28.07 10.65
N ASP A 513 15.60 -28.75 10.59
CA ASP A 513 16.60 -28.73 11.65
C ASP A 513 17.42 -27.43 11.61
N VAL A 514 17.34 -26.65 12.69
CA VAL A 514 18.12 -25.42 12.89
C VAL A 514 18.82 -25.50 14.24
N LYS A 515 20.16 -25.38 14.22
CA LYS A 515 20.99 -25.36 15.44
C LYS A 515 21.17 -23.93 15.93
N THR A 516 21.05 -23.75 17.23
CA THR A 516 21.35 -22.49 17.92
C THR A 516 22.33 -22.80 19.04
N GLU A 517 23.59 -22.43 18.85
CA GLU A 517 24.72 -22.71 19.75
C GLU A 517 25.31 -21.38 20.22
N GLY A 518 24.78 -20.86 21.33
CA GLY A 518 25.08 -19.50 21.77
C GLY A 518 24.59 -18.48 20.73
N ASN A 519 25.50 -17.66 20.20
CA ASN A 519 25.22 -16.67 19.16
C ASN A 519 25.45 -17.19 17.73
N LYS A 520 25.81 -18.47 17.56
CA LYS A 520 25.97 -19.12 16.24
C LYS A 520 24.70 -19.87 15.90
N ILE A 521 24.07 -19.49 14.79
CA ILE A 521 22.84 -20.12 14.27
C ILE A 521 23.14 -20.73 12.91
N SER A 522 22.90 -22.04 12.75
CA SER A 522 23.20 -22.76 11.52
C SER A 522 22.12 -23.74 11.07
N LEU A 523 22.10 -24.02 9.77
CA LEU A 523 21.30 -25.05 9.13
C LEU A 523 22.06 -25.64 7.93
N VAL A 524 21.68 -26.85 7.53
CA VAL A 524 22.23 -27.54 6.36
C VAL A 524 21.21 -27.51 5.24
N GLY A 525 21.62 -27.09 4.04
CA GLY A 525 20.71 -27.01 2.89
C GLY A 525 20.34 -28.38 2.30
N GLY A 526 19.29 -28.38 1.48
CA GLY A 526 18.75 -29.59 0.83
C GLY A 526 17.66 -30.32 1.63
N GLY A 527 17.27 -29.81 2.80
CA GLY A 527 16.12 -30.28 3.56
C GLY A 527 14.77 -29.96 2.90
N LYS A 528 13.68 -30.31 3.59
CA LYS A 528 12.30 -30.06 3.16
C LYS A 528 11.48 -29.44 4.29
N LEU A 529 10.47 -28.66 3.92
CA LEU A 529 9.48 -28.10 4.85
C LEU A 529 8.16 -28.87 4.69
N VAL A 530 7.46 -29.11 5.79
CA VAL A 530 6.18 -29.85 5.81
C VAL A 530 5.07 -28.93 6.28
N GLY A 531 4.00 -28.83 5.49
CA GLY A 531 2.83 -28.01 5.80
C GLY A 531 2.18 -28.46 7.11
N THR A 532 1.73 -27.49 7.92
CA THR A 532 1.23 -27.74 9.27
C THR A 532 0.21 -26.68 9.69
N ASN A 533 -0.36 -26.83 10.88
CA ASN A 533 -1.25 -25.83 11.47
C ASN A 533 -0.44 -24.85 12.32
N ILE A 534 -0.47 -23.57 11.97
CA ILE A 534 0.24 -22.49 12.68
C ILE A 534 -0.79 -21.62 13.40
N ARG A 535 -0.78 -21.68 14.73
CA ARG A 535 -1.45 -20.68 15.56
C ARG A 535 -0.48 -19.55 15.85
N VAL A 536 -0.74 -18.38 15.28
CA VAL A 536 0.07 -17.17 15.51
C VAL A 536 -0.16 -16.70 16.96
N PRO A 537 0.91 -16.46 17.74
CA PRO A 537 0.79 -15.93 19.10
C PRO A 537 0.26 -14.49 19.06
N SER A 538 -0.44 -14.04 20.09
CA SER A 538 -0.82 -12.63 20.18
C SER A 538 0.43 -11.77 20.45
N ASP A 539 0.51 -10.59 19.81
CA ASP A 539 1.72 -9.77 19.79
C ASP A 539 2.01 -9.15 21.16
N ILE A 540 3.15 -9.49 21.75
CA ILE A 540 3.56 -8.92 23.04
C ILE A 540 3.79 -7.41 22.98
N SER A 541 4.18 -6.86 21.83
CA SER A 541 4.31 -5.40 21.66
C SER A 541 2.95 -4.71 21.75
N SER A 542 1.88 -5.36 21.30
CA SER A 542 0.50 -4.88 21.45
C SER A 542 -0.02 -5.09 22.87
N ALA A 543 0.27 -6.25 23.46
CA ALA A 543 -0.09 -6.58 24.83
C ALA A 543 0.56 -5.62 25.86
N ALA A 544 1.79 -5.17 25.61
CA ALA A 544 2.55 -4.27 26.48
C ALA A 544 1.77 -3.01 26.89
N PHE A 545 1.00 -2.41 25.97
CA PHE A 545 0.19 -1.23 26.29
C PHE A 545 -0.87 -1.55 27.35
N PHE A 546 -1.51 -2.71 27.27
CA PHE A 546 -2.51 -3.16 28.25
C PHE A 546 -1.87 -3.65 29.54
N MET A 547 -0.66 -4.23 29.49
CA MET A 547 0.12 -4.55 30.69
C MET A 547 0.41 -3.28 31.49
N VAL A 548 0.91 -2.23 30.81
CA VAL A 548 1.17 -0.92 31.44
C VAL A 548 -0.13 -0.28 31.92
N GLY A 549 -1.17 -0.25 31.08
CA GLY A 549 -2.47 0.33 31.44
C GLY A 549 -3.09 -0.31 32.70
N ALA A 550 -2.97 -1.63 32.85
CA ALA A 550 -3.40 -2.33 34.06
C ALA A 550 -2.49 -2.00 35.27
N ALA A 551 -1.18 -1.95 35.08
CA ALA A 551 -0.23 -1.68 36.16
C ALA A 551 -0.36 -0.26 36.76
N ILE A 552 -0.85 0.72 35.98
CA ILE A 552 -0.98 2.12 36.42
C ILE A 552 -2.39 2.52 36.87
N THR A 553 -3.37 1.62 36.79
CA THR A 553 -4.78 1.93 37.10
C THR A 553 -5.22 1.26 38.39
N GLU A 554 -5.84 2.01 39.31
CA GLU A 554 -6.30 1.48 40.60
C GLU A 554 -7.32 0.37 40.42
N GLY A 555 -7.12 -0.75 41.13
CA GLY A 555 -8.06 -1.88 41.10
C GLY A 555 -8.20 -2.56 39.74
N ALA A 556 -7.28 -2.32 38.80
CA ALA A 556 -7.30 -2.96 37.50
C ALA A 556 -7.15 -4.48 37.61
N ASP A 557 -7.77 -5.20 36.69
CA ASP A 557 -7.73 -6.67 36.60
C ASP A 557 -7.86 -7.09 35.13
N VAL A 558 -6.72 -7.33 34.48
CA VAL A 558 -6.64 -7.62 33.05
C VAL A 558 -5.96 -8.96 32.80
N VAL A 559 -6.61 -9.81 32.01
CA VAL A 559 -6.02 -11.05 31.47
C VAL A 559 -5.83 -10.91 29.97
N LEU A 560 -4.58 -11.01 29.51
CA LEU A 560 -4.22 -11.02 28.10
C LEU A 560 -3.93 -12.45 27.67
N GLU A 561 -4.75 -12.99 26.77
CA GLU A 561 -4.70 -14.39 26.39
C GLU A 561 -3.73 -14.67 25.24
N ALA A 562 -3.04 -15.81 25.33
CA ALA A 562 -2.17 -16.36 24.29
C ALA A 562 -1.06 -15.42 23.80
N VAL A 563 -0.51 -14.60 24.70
CA VAL A 563 0.59 -13.66 24.42
C VAL A 563 1.86 -14.45 24.13
N GLY A 564 2.53 -14.09 23.03
CA GLY A 564 3.85 -14.63 22.70
C GLY A 564 4.88 -14.26 23.76
N ILE A 565 5.40 -15.26 24.47
CA ILE A 565 6.43 -15.10 25.50
C ILE A 565 7.77 -15.64 25.00
N ASN A 566 8.09 -15.38 23.73
CA ASN A 566 9.39 -15.68 23.17
C ASN A 566 10.48 -14.96 24.00
N PRO A 567 11.49 -15.65 24.54
CA PRO A 567 12.51 -15.02 25.39
C PRO A 567 13.22 -13.82 24.75
N THR A 568 13.26 -13.76 23.41
CA THR A 568 13.83 -12.63 22.67
C THR A 568 12.91 -11.38 22.62
N ARG A 569 11.75 -11.43 23.28
CA ARG A 569 10.67 -10.42 23.23
C ARG A 569 10.03 -10.10 24.59
N THR A 570 10.41 -10.81 25.65
CA THR A 570 9.75 -10.72 26.96
C THR A 570 10.32 -9.63 27.87
N GLY A 571 11.18 -8.74 27.38
CA GLY A 571 11.85 -7.76 28.23
C GLY A 571 10.87 -6.85 28.99
N VAL A 572 9.73 -6.49 28.39
CA VAL A 572 8.68 -5.71 29.06
C VAL A 572 8.10 -6.40 30.30
N ILE A 573 7.97 -7.74 30.28
CA ILE A 573 7.47 -8.51 31.42
C ILE A 573 8.48 -8.45 32.57
N GLU A 574 9.75 -8.65 32.26
CA GLU A 574 10.81 -8.65 33.27
C GLU A 574 10.99 -7.25 33.88
N ILE A 575 11.00 -6.20 33.05
CA ILE A 575 11.09 -4.81 33.52
C ILE A 575 9.91 -4.47 34.42
N LEU A 576 8.67 -4.79 34.04
CA LEU A 576 7.49 -4.53 34.87
C LEU A 576 7.54 -5.30 36.20
N LYS A 577 8.00 -6.56 36.19
CA LYS A 577 8.20 -7.33 37.43
C LYS A 577 9.23 -6.67 38.34
N GLN A 578 10.36 -6.20 37.81
CA GLN A 578 11.38 -5.49 38.59
C GLN A 578 10.90 -4.13 39.10
N MET A 579 10.03 -3.45 38.36
CA MET A 579 9.30 -2.26 38.84
C MET A 579 8.25 -2.59 39.91
N GLY A 580 8.06 -3.86 40.26
CA GLY A 580 7.15 -4.31 41.32
C GLY A 580 5.69 -4.49 40.88
N ALA A 581 5.42 -4.60 39.57
CA ALA A 581 4.07 -4.85 39.06
C ALA A 581 3.47 -6.14 39.65
N ASP A 582 2.14 -6.19 39.76
CA ASP A 582 1.41 -7.42 40.07
C ASP A 582 1.06 -8.14 38.78
N LEU A 583 2.04 -8.88 38.26
CA LEU A 583 2.00 -9.55 36.97
C LEU A 583 2.40 -11.02 37.12
N SER A 584 1.48 -11.92 36.77
CA SER A 584 1.74 -13.36 36.64
C SER A 584 1.73 -13.81 35.16
N VAL A 585 2.54 -14.82 34.88
CA VAL A 585 2.59 -15.53 33.61
C VAL A 585 2.01 -16.91 33.87
N GLU A 586 0.89 -17.22 33.24
CA GLU A 586 0.08 -18.40 33.53
C GLU A 586 -0.15 -19.21 32.25
N ASN A 587 -0.54 -20.49 32.41
CA ASN A 587 -0.94 -21.34 31.29
C ASN A 587 0.11 -21.38 30.15
N GLU A 588 1.39 -21.62 30.48
CA GLU A 588 2.46 -21.67 29.47
C GLU A 588 2.31 -22.89 28.55
N ARG A 589 2.36 -22.67 27.23
CA ARG A 589 2.30 -23.71 26.21
C ARG A 589 3.05 -23.30 24.93
N ILE A 590 3.18 -24.20 23.97
CA ILE A 590 3.80 -23.93 22.67
C ILE A 590 2.73 -23.97 21.57
N ALA A 591 2.75 -23.00 20.67
CA ALA A 591 1.88 -22.90 19.50
C ALA A 591 2.70 -22.52 18.27
N GLY A 592 2.73 -23.37 17.24
CA GLY A 592 3.49 -23.10 16.00
C GLY A 592 4.99 -22.86 16.21
N GLY A 593 5.60 -23.50 17.23
CA GLY A 593 7.01 -23.32 17.59
C GLY A 593 7.31 -22.10 18.48
N GLU A 594 6.31 -21.26 18.74
CA GLU A 594 6.42 -20.09 19.62
C GLU A 594 5.84 -20.41 21.01
N PRO A 595 6.52 -20.03 22.11
CA PRO A 595 5.96 -20.15 23.44
C PRO A 595 4.90 -19.05 23.67
N ILE A 596 3.77 -19.43 24.24
CA ILE A 596 2.65 -18.53 24.58
C ILE A 596 2.21 -18.72 26.03
N ALA A 597 1.72 -17.65 26.63
CA ALA A 597 1.18 -17.64 27.98
C ALA A 597 -0.02 -16.69 28.08
N ASP A 598 -0.80 -16.85 29.14
CA ASP A 598 -1.78 -15.85 29.52
C ASP A 598 -1.13 -14.92 30.55
N ILE A 599 -1.20 -13.61 30.34
CA ILE A 599 -0.60 -12.61 31.23
C ILE A 599 -1.70 -11.99 32.07
N HIS A 600 -1.63 -12.15 33.38
CA HIS A 600 -2.58 -11.57 34.32
C HIS A 600 -1.92 -10.41 35.05
N ILE A 601 -2.47 -9.20 34.89
CA ILE A 601 -1.94 -7.97 35.48
C ILE A 601 -3.00 -7.33 36.36
N LYS A 602 -2.61 -6.93 37.58
CA LYS A 602 -3.46 -6.25 38.54
C LYS A 602 -2.90 -4.92 38.98
N GLY A 603 -3.79 -3.94 39.11
CA GLY A 603 -3.50 -2.63 39.70
C GLY A 603 -3.56 -2.64 41.22
N SER A 604 -2.92 -3.63 41.86
CA SER A 604 -3.03 -3.86 43.32
C SER A 604 -2.02 -3.04 44.14
N ARG A 605 -0.97 -2.52 43.50
CA ARG A 605 0.13 -1.78 44.13
C ARG A 605 0.78 -0.79 43.16
N THR A 606 1.37 0.26 43.71
CA THR A 606 2.12 1.27 42.94
C THR A 606 3.45 0.69 42.43
N LEU A 607 3.81 0.99 41.19
CA LEU A 607 5.13 0.68 40.62
C LEU A 607 6.24 1.48 41.32
N LYS A 608 7.48 1.01 41.19
CA LYS A 608 8.69 1.67 41.69
C LYS A 608 9.64 1.98 40.54
N GLY A 609 10.26 3.16 40.61
CA GLY A 609 11.31 3.53 39.68
C GLY A 609 12.56 2.67 39.89
N ILE A 610 13.22 2.31 38.79
CA ILE A 610 14.40 1.44 38.78
C ILE A 610 15.44 1.94 37.79
N HIS A 611 16.69 1.48 37.94
CA HIS A 611 17.62 1.43 36.82
C HIS A 611 17.23 0.22 35.96
N MET A 612 16.69 0.46 34.76
CA MET A 612 16.22 -0.62 33.89
C MET A 612 17.40 -1.54 33.48
N PRO A 613 17.23 -2.87 33.58
CA PRO A 613 18.30 -3.83 33.30
C PRO A 613 18.71 -3.79 31.82
N GLU A 614 20.00 -3.52 31.56
CA GLU A 614 20.52 -3.34 30.19
C GLU A 614 20.40 -4.61 29.33
N ASP A 615 20.48 -5.79 29.92
CA ASP A 615 20.31 -7.08 29.24
C ASP A 615 18.87 -7.27 28.71
N GLN A 616 17.89 -6.54 29.24
CA GLN A 616 16.51 -6.54 28.77
C GLN A 616 16.25 -5.51 27.66
N VAL A 617 17.18 -4.57 27.40
CA VAL A 617 17.01 -3.50 26.40
C VAL A 617 16.77 -4.05 24.99
N PRO A 618 17.56 -5.01 24.48
CA PRO A 618 17.29 -5.60 23.16
C PRO A 618 15.94 -6.33 23.09
N LEU A 619 15.45 -6.80 24.25
CA LEU A 619 14.26 -7.64 24.40
C LEU A 619 12.96 -6.82 24.59
N ALA A 620 13.09 -5.52 24.89
CA ALA A 620 11.99 -4.58 25.14
C ALA A 620 12.07 -3.31 24.26
N ILE A 621 12.90 -3.33 23.21
CA ILE A 621 13.25 -2.12 22.45
C ILE A 621 12.04 -1.40 21.84
N ASP A 622 10.98 -2.14 21.49
CA ASP A 622 9.76 -1.56 20.92
C ASP A 622 8.73 -1.17 22.02
N GLU A 623 8.93 -1.63 23.25
CA GLU A 623 8.03 -1.47 24.40
C GLU A 623 8.42 -0.30 25.31
N PHE A 624 9.61 0.27 25.15
CA PHE A 624 10.07 1.42 25.95
C PHE A 624 9.11 2.62 25.95
N PRO A 625 8.47 3.03 24.83
CA PRO A 625 7.46 4.08 24.88
C PRO A 625 6.34 3.80 25.92
N ALA A 626 5.88 2.56 26.01
CA ALA A 626 4.88 2.18 27.01
C ALA A 626 5.49 2.15 28.43
N LEU A 627 6.71 1.62 28.59
CA LEU A 627 7.41 1.60 29.86
C LEU A 627 7.72 3.00 30.41
N PHE A 628 7.89 4.01 29.57
CA PHE A 628 8.06 5.39 30.03
C PHE A 628 6.79 5.95 30.68
N ILE A 629 5.61 5.54 30.21
CA ILE A 629 4.34 5.85 30.87
C ILE A 629 4.27 5.16 32.24
N ALA A 630 4.70 3.89 32.31
CA ALA A 630 4.80 3.16 33.58
C ALA A 630 5.75 3.86 34.56
N ALA A 631 6.92 4.31 34.09
CA ALA A 631 7.93 5.02 34.86
C ALA A 631 7.42 6.37 35.40
N ALA A 632 6.68 7.14 34.59
CA ALA A 632 6.07 8.38 35.04
C ALA A 632 5.06 8.17 36.18
N CYS A 633 4.34 7.04 36.18
CA CYS A 633 3.40 6.65 37.23
C CYS A 633 4.06 5.94 38.43
N ALA A 634 5.34 5.58 38.34
CA ALA A 634 6.06 4.88 39.39
C ALA A 634 6.47 5.82 40.53
N GLU A 635 6.74 5.25 41.71
CA GLU A 635 7.34 5.95 42.84
C GLU A 635 8.87 5.99 42.69
N GLY A 636 9.42 7.21 42.61
CA GLY A 636 10.87 7.44 42.51
C GLY A 636 11.39 7.56 41.06
N GLN A 637 12.70 7.75 40.95
CA GLN A 637 13.40 7.94 39.67
C GLN A 637 13.54 6.63 38.89
N THR A 638 13.37 6.69 37.57
CA THR A 638 13.69 5.61 36.64
C THR A 638 14.80 6.04 35.69
N VAL A 639 15.76 5.15 35.43
CA VAL A 639 16.90 5.40 34.52
C VAL A 639 16.97 4.29 33.48
N LEU A 640 17.02 4.67 32.20
CA LEU A 640 17.34 3.79 31.07
C LEU A 640 18.73 4.14 30.54
N THR A 641 19.58 3.12 30.36
CA THR A 641 20.89 3.19 29.69
C THR A 641 21.01 2.10 28.63
N GLY A 642 22.00 2.19 27.74
CA GLY A 642 22.25 1.17 26.71
C GLY A 642 21.23 1.10 25.56
N ALA A 643 20.36 2.10 25.43
CA ALA A 643 19.26 2.17 24.45
C ALA A 643 19.51 3.16 23.30
N ALA A 644 20.77 3.39 22.91
CA ALA A 644 21.13 4.34 21.85
C ALA A 644 20.45 4.05 20.50
N GLU A 645 20.13 2.78 20.19
CA GLU A 645 19.36 2.40 18.98
C GLU A 645 18.02 3.14 18.90
N LEU A 646 17.37 3.36 20.05
CA LEU A 646 16.02 3.94 20.13
C LEU A 646 15.95 5.40 19.65
N ARG A 647 17.09 6.10 19.57
CA ARG A 647 17.20 7.46 19.01
C ARG A 647 17.22 7.52 17.48
N VAL A 648 17.58 6.42 16.82
CA VAL A 648 17.79 6.37 15.36
C VAL A 648 16.90 5.33 14.66
N LYS A 649 16.07 4.60 15.41
CA LYS A 649 15.23 3.51 14.92
C LYS A 649 13.94 4.04 14.32
N GLU A 650 14.00 4.37 13.03
CA GLU A 650 12.91 4.95 12.21
C GLU A 650 12.50 6.38 12.62
N SER A 651 12.57 6.71 13.91
CA SER A 651 12.38 8.04 14.51
C SER A 651 13.18 8.11 15.84
N ASP A 652 13.41 9.32 16.37
CA ASP A 652 13.96 9.49 17.72
C ASP A 652 12.84 9.34 18.77
N ARG A 653 12.53 8.09 19.10
CA ARG A 653 11.42 7.78 20.03
C ARG A 653 11.68 8.28 21.45
N ILE A 654 12.93 8.38 21.86
CA ILE A 654 13.28 8.91 23.18
C ILE A 654 12.89 10.38 23.26
N GLN A 655 13.32 11.17 22.28
CA GLN A 655 13.04 12.60 22.27
C GLN A 655 11.55 12.88 22.16
N VAL A 656 10.84 12.22 21.25
CA VAL A 656 9.39 12.45 21.08
C VAL A 656 8.60 12.04 22.33
N MET A 657 8.95 10.94 22.99
CA MET A 657 8.34 10.58 24.26
C MET A 657 8.65 11.61 25.36
N ALA A 658 9.88 12.11 25.44
CA ALA A 658 10.24 13.14 26.41
C ALA A 658 9.48 14.46 26.19
N ASP A 659 9.27 14.86 24.94
CA ASP A 659 8.51 16.06 24.59
C ASP A 659 7.06 15.94 25.06
N GLY A 660 6.38 14.83 24.74
CA GLY A 660 5.01 14.58 25.20
C GLY A 660 4.89 14.43 26.72
N LEU A 661 5.85 13.76 27.36
CA LEU A 661 5.91 13.64 28.83
C LEU A 661 6.05 15.01 29.51
N LYS A 662 6.92 15.89 28.98
CA LYS A 662 7.09 17.26 29.48
C LYS A 662 5.82 18.09 29.32
N ILE A 663 5.12 17.98 28.18
CA ILE A 663 3.82 18.64 27.95
C ILE A 663 2.81 18.22 29.04
N MET A 664 2.77 16.94 29.37
CA MET A 664 1.91 16.41 30.43
C MET A 664 2.44 16.69 31.86
N GLY A 665 3.52 17.46 31.98
CA GLY A 665 4.09 17.94 33.24
C GLY A 665 4.99 16.92 33.96
N ILE A 666 5.56 15.95 33.26
CA ILE A 666 6.53 14.99 33.83
C ILE A 666 7.94 15.54 33.66
N ASP A 667 8.73 15.55 34.74
CA ASP A 667 10.14 15.89 34.68
C ASP A 667 10.94 14.68 34.14
N CYS A 668 11.61 14.89 33.02
CA CYS A 668 12.42 13.86 32.37
C CYS A 668 13.54 14.49 31.54
N THR A 669 14.67 13.79 31.47
CA THR A 669 15.88 14.24 30.78
C THR A 669 16.37 13.14 29.85
N PRO A 670 16.24 13.30 28.52
CA PRO A 670 16.88 12.43 27.54
C PRO A 670 18.41 12.40 27.72
N THR A 671 19.00 11.21 27.66
CA THR A 671 20.46 11.02 27.63
C THR A 671 20.89 10.49 26.26
N GLU A 672 22.20 10.41 26.00
CA GLU A 672 22.73 9.91 24.71
C GLU A 672 22.28 8.46 24.40
N ASP A 673 22.18 7.64 25.43
CA ASP A 673 21.88 6.22 25.36
C ASP A 673 20.59 5.82 26.10
N GLY A 674 19.71 6.78 26.39
CA GLY A 674 18.52 6.51 27.18
C GLY A 674 17.77 7.75 27.67
N ILE A 675 17.19 7.64 28.87
CA ILE A 675 16.38 8.70 29.50
C ILE A 675 16.31 8.53 31.01
N ILE A 676 16.25 9.64 31.73
CA ILE A 676 15.92 9.71 33.16
C ILE A 676 14.50 10.26 33.31
N ILE A 677 13.64 9.59 34.07
CA ILE A 677 12.25 9.97 34.31
C ILE A 677 12.00 10.07 35.82
N GLU A 678 11.53 11.23 36.27
CA GLU A 678 11.14 11.43 37.67
C GLU A 678 9.67 11.02 37.86
N GLY A 679 9.48 9.81 38.42
CA GLY A 679 8.16 9.25 38.68
C GLY A 679 7.39 10.07 39.73
N LYS A 680 6.12 10.37 39.44
CA LYS A 680 5.23 11.10 40.35
C LYS A 680 4.38 10.19 41.25
N GLY A 681 4.46 8.88 41.06
CA GLY A 681 3.74 7.91 41.86
C GLY A 681 4.13 7.98 43.32
N LYS A 682 3.18 7.62 44.19
CA LYS A 682 3.42 7.40 45.62
C LYS A 682 2.69 6.15 46.05
N SER A 683 3.30 5.36 46.92
CA SER A 683 2.71 4.09 47.37
C SER A 683 1.30 4.31 47.94
N GLY A 684 0.29 3.67 47.35
CA GLY A 684 -1.11 3.76 47.75
C GLY A 684 -1.88 5.00 47.25
N ASP A 685 -1.22 5.90 46.52
CA ASP A 685 -1.83 7.07 45.90
C ASP A 685 -2.11 6.83 44.41
N TRP A 686 -3.37 6.98 44.03
CA TRP A 686 -3.86 6.78 42.66
C TRP A 686 -4.35 8.07 42.00
N SER A 687 -3.99 9.23 42.57
CA SER A 687 -4.29 10.55 42.01
C SER A 687 -3.72 10.75 40.60
N PRO A 688 -4.24 11.70 39.80
CA PRO A 688 -3.71 11.96 38.47
C PRO A 688 -2.20 12.25 38.46
N ILE A 689 -1.50 11.65 37.51
CA ILE A 689 -0.06 11.79 37.28
C ILE A 689 0.20 12.84 36.18
N PHE A 690 -0.61 12.79 35.13
CA PHE A 690 -0.47 13.59 33.93
C PHE A 690 -1.42 14.79 33.94
N ALA A 691 -0.95 15.94 33.44
CA ALA A 691 -1.74 17.17 33.39
C ALA A 691 -2.75 17.21 32.23
N GLY A 692 -2.57 16.36 31.21
CA GLY A 692 -3.24 16.48 29.91
C GLY A 692 -2.37 17.26 28.90
N GLY A 693 -2.95 17.64 27.75
CA GLY A 693 -2.29 18.45 26.72
C GLY A 693 -2.44 17.88 25.31
N GLU A 694 -1.87 18.61 24.34
CA GLU A 694 -1.79 18.21 22.94
C GLU A 694 -0.45 17.55 22.67
N ILE A 695 -0.47 16.36 22.06
CA ILE A 695 0.69 15.49 21.89
C ILE A 695 0.87 15.19 20.40
N GLU A 696 2.09 15.41 19.91
CA GLU A 696 2.48 15.03 18.55
C GLU A 696 3.06 13.61 18.55
N SER A 697 2.38 12.67 17.88
CA SER A 697 2.91 11.30 17.75
C SER A 697 3.97 11.15 16.66
N HIS A 698 4.09 12.15 15.78
CA HIS A 698 4.90 12.07 14.55
C HIS A 698 4.56 10.86 13.67
N HIS A 699 3.28 10.44 13.67
CA HIS A 699 2.78 9.27 12.97
C HIS A 699 3.40 7.94 13.46
N ASP A 700 4.05 7.93 14.64
CA ASP A 700 4.51 6.72 15.30
C ASP A 700 3.40 6.13 16.17
N HIS A 701 2.84 5.02 15.69
CA HIS A 701 1.78 4.26 16.36
C HIS A 701 2.13 3.88 17.81
N ARG A 702 3.41 3.62 18.14
CA ARG A 702 3.82 3.24 19.49
C ARG A 702 3.72 4.42 20.45
N ILE A 703 4.08 5.60 19.98
CA ILE A 703 3.98 6.85 20.74
C ILE A 703 2.50 7.19 20.99
N ALA A 704 1.68 7.12 19.93
CA ALA A 704 0.25 7.35 20.04
C ALA A 704 -0.46 6.42 21.03
N MET A 705 -0.19 5.10 20.96
CA MET A 705 -0.76 4.13 21.89
C MET A 705 -0.23 4.29 23.32
N SER A 706 1.04 4.69 23.49
CA SER A 706 1.62 4.95 24.82
C SER A 706 0.91 6.12 25.50
N PHE A 707 0.82 7.27 24.83
CA PHE A 707 0.13 8.44 25.40
C PHE A 707 -1.38 8.22 25.55
N SER A 708 -1.98 7.30 24.78
CA SER A 708 -3.36 6.89 25.03
C SER A 708 -3.52 6.26 26.42
N MET A 709 -2.57 5.40 26.84
CA MET A 709 -2.60 4.79 28.18
C MET A 709 -2.38 5.81 29.30
N ALA A 710 -1.68 6.91 29.05
CA ALA A 710 -1.57 8.02 30.01
C ALA A 710 -2.94 8.61 30.39
N GLY A 711 -3.94 8.48 29.51
CA GLY A 711 -5.33 8.89 29.77
C GLY A 711 -6.05 8.15 30.90
N LEU A 712 -5.46 7.07 31.43
CA LEU A 712 -5.92 6.39 32.64
C LEU A 712 -5.61 7.17 33.93
N ARG A 713 -4.61 8.06 33.90
CA ARG A 713 -4.11 8.80 35.07
C ARG A 713 -3.94 10.29 34.78
N THR A 714 -4.83 10.89 33.99
CA THR A 714 -4.78 12.30 33.61
C THR A 714 -5.80 13.17 34.35
N SER A 715 -5.40 14.40 34.72
CA SER A 715 -6.29 15.42 35.29
C SER A 715 -6.93 16.33 34.24
N GLY A 716 -6.36 16.40 33.04
CA GLY A 716 -6.86 17.20 31.91
C GLY A 716 -7.07 16.35 30.65
N PRO A 717 -7.79 16.90 29.64
CA PRO A 717 -7.95 16.24 28.35
C PRO A 717 -6.60 15.98 27.67
N ILE A 718 -6.50 14.86 26.95
CA ILE A 718 -5.36 14.52 26.09
C ILE A 718 -5.84 14.47 24.65
N THR A 719 -5.17 15.21 23.77
CA THR A 719 -5.33 15.11 22.32
C THR A 719 -4.02 14.61 21.72
N ILE A 720 -4.07 13.56 20.89
CA ILE A 720 -2.89 12.96 20.26
C ILE A 720 -3.04 13.07 18.75
N HIS A 721 -2.16 13.80 18.09
CA HIS A 721 -2.17 14.00 16.64
C HIS A 721 -1.39 12.90 15.91
N GLY A 722 -1.82 12.54 14.70
CA GLY A 722 -1.13 11.60 13.80
C GLY A 722 -1.39 10.13 14.12
N THR A 723 -2.63 9.77 14.47
CA THR A 723 -2.94 8.43 15.01
C THR A 723 -3.37 7.40 13.95
N GLU A 724 -3.40 7.76 12.66
CA GLU A 724 -3.89 6.88 11.60
C GLU A 724 -3.04 5.61 11.40
N THR A 725 -1.76 5.63 11.80
CA THR A 725 -0.89 4.46 11.75
C THR A 725 -1.21 3.41 12.83
N VAL A 726 -1.95 3.78 13.88
CA VAL A 726 -2.36 2.86 14.97
C VAL A 726 -3.21 1.73 14.42
N ALA A 727 -4.22 2.02 13.59
CA ALA A 727 -5.10 1.00 13.03
C ALA A 727 -4.36 0.02 12.08
N THR A 728 -3.23 0.43 11.52
CA THR A 728 -2.39 -0.43 10.68
C THR A 728 -1.56 -1.41 11.53
N SER A 729 -1.10 -0.98 12.71
CA SER A 729 -0.30 -1.82 13.61
C SER A 729 -1.12 -2.63 14.59
N PHE A 730 -2.20 -2.06 15.13
CA PHE A 730 -3.07 -2.64 16.13
C PHE A 730 -4.53 -2.27 15.81
N PRO A 731 -5.17 -2.98 14.87
CA PRO A 731 -6.51 -2.63 14.36
C PRO A 731 -7.59 -2.50 15.44
N THR A 732 -7.52 -3.33 16.48
CA THR A 732 -8.51 -3.39 17.57
C THR A 732 -8.12 -2.58 18.80
N PHE A 733 -7.09 -1.71 18.72
CA PHE A 733 -6.57 -0.98 19.88
C PHE A 733 -7.65 -0.16 20.60
N THR A 734 -8.35 0.72 19.86
CA THR A 734 -9.39 1.58 20.43
C THR A 734 -10.60 0.77 20.91
N GLU A 735 -10.98 -0.30 20.20
CA GLU A 735 -12.05 -1.20 20.63
C GLU A 735 -11.73 -1.86 21.98
N LEU A 736 -10.53 -2.45 22.10
CA LEU A 736 -10.10 -3.11 23.34
C LEU A 736 -9.91 -2.10 24.47
N ALA A 737 -9.37 -0.92 24.20
CA ALA A 737 -9.24 0.15 25.19
C ALA A 737 -10.62 0.55 25.74
N ASN A 738 -11.59 0.81 24.85
CA ASN A 738 -12.96 1.13 25.21
C ASN A 738 -13.60 0.02 26.05
N ARG A 739 -13.45 -1.25 25.64
CA ARG A 739 -13.96 -2.41 26.37
C ARG A 739 -13.33 -2.59 27.76
N ALA A 740 -12.05 -2.21 27.90
CA ALA A 740 -11.37 -2.24 29.19
C ALA A 740 -11.81 -1.12 30.14
N GLY A 741 -12.33 0.00 29.60
CA GLY A 741 -12.78 1.17 30.35
C GLY A 741 -12.00 2.46 30.05
N LEU A 742 -11.12 2.44 29.05
CA LEU A 742 -10.43 3.60 28.50
C LEU A 742 -11.14 4.07 27.21
N THR A 743 -12.06 5.02 27.34
CA THR A 743 -12.72 5.60 26.17
C THR A 743 -11.77 6.50 25.38
N ILE A 744 -11.66 6.23 24.07
CA ILE A 744 -10.85 6.98 23.11
C ILE A 744 -11.77 7.41 21.96
N GLU A 745 -11.93 8.72 21.78
CA GLU A 745 -12.66 9.31 20.67
C GLU A 745 -11.71 9.52 19.48
N VAL A 746 -12.12 9.09 18.29
CA VAL A 746 -11.32 9.21 17.06
C VAL A 746 -11.94 10.28 16.16
N SER A 747 -11.14 11.27 15.78
CA SER A 747 -11.57 12.34 14.87
C SER A 747 -10.57 12.55 13.71
N GLN A 748 -11.05 13.19 12.64
CA GLN A 748 -10.29 13.52 11.43
C GLN A 748 -9.77 14.95 11.43
#